data_AF-A0ABD3NSH1-F1
#
_entry.id   AF-A0ABD3NSH1-F1
#
_cell.length_a   1.000
_cell.length_b   1.000
_cell.length_c   1.000
_cell.angle_alpha   90.00
_cell.angle_beta   90.00
_cell.angle_gamma   90.00
#
_symmetry.space_group_name_H-M   'P 1'
#
loop_
_entity.id
_entity.type
_entity.pdbx_description
1 polymer ?
#
loop_
_entity_poly.entity_id
_entity_poly.type
_entity_poly.pdbx_seq_one_letter_code
_entity_poly.pdbx_strand_id
1 'polypeptide(L)'
;MAAAMIIPPKLLTGVMSSYYANNDFESAFIEEFLQHEKARNETIVRADLLNFTNLPGSTVHPHAEKHLIREANRKSSSPKVSRSHGHDRHRLNEMSKTLFRKSFSTKTRKGRFTPYVEANSKIARVLQHTKPKFIREDMQASQLNDYYKLVTRETSAAILLQSQCRRVLATKFVKMVAHRKRQAVTIQAVTRGFFARKLLKRLKKEKRKAAAIRERFVRLFVARCKRRKTIKLEHDAAVVCQCAVRMFFAKQVSNLKRLQLSWDLNHRRWRAISTRLAWSDMRKNFYARQIQCIVRRKLAQRRVSFILAVYTQSAILIQSSWRRFFAQKQVKDVVYQLSVEERCNKIRILKSEHAYWNRQFEELTRPSNLARKNDLEARRVNLEKERCRKFDEIRALESHYRDQLQLQRQLTPRTIGGGWDEQIRINLEDTREKITRAKIDLFFDVEKKLQSVVKGIHRIQSDEDEAKACLEHWSTWQEVELDGLRHYQRQHNEEFEEKEKRRSIINEKMRWAVQFFVPSGKPDKRRPMACRANDCRSFERAQKLVDATKEVTIDYQAATHLVNTFRPFQIMFDRINSLDANYFKAKEQRSDNAVKTPHPLPVRCTGQGTSRNHQRSLPNKLPCDLLEKLRDERKDITTKFEPQSR
;
A
#
# COMPACT_ATOMS: atom_id res chain seq x y z
N MET A 1 22.29 -28.74 45.30
CA MET A 1 23.77 -28.72 45.32
C MET A 1 24.26 -27.28 45.29
N ALA A 2 24.68 -26.76 46.44
CA ALA A 2 25.75 -25.77 46.64
C ALA A 2 25.71 -25.35 48.11
N ALA A 3 26.69 -25.83 48.87
CA ALA A 3 26.82 -25.67 50.31
C ALA A 3 27.39 -24.29 50.67
N ALA A 4 26.85 -23.67 51.72
CA ALA A 4 27.34 -22.42 52.28
C ALA A 4 28.51 -22.71 53.24
N MET A 5 29.69 -22.16 52.92
CA MET A 5 30.87 -22.17 53.78
C MET A 5 30.67 -21.24 54.98
N ILE A 6 30.77 -21.81 56.18
CA ILE A 6 30.83 -21.11 57.47
C ILE A 6 32.32 -20.88 57.79
N ILE A 7 32.71 -19.62 58.00
CA ILE A 7 34.04 -19.24 58.52
C ILE A 7 33.84 -18.71 59.95
N PRO A 8 34.56 -19.22 60.97
CA PRO A 8 34.40 -18.78 62.35
C PRO A 8 35.29 -17.55 62.67
N PRO A 9 34.84 -16.63 63.55
CA PRO A 9 35.69 -15.53 64.01
C PRO A 9 36.63 -16.02 65.13
N LYS A 10 37.90 -15.60 65.01
CA LYS A 10 38.98 -15.88 65.96
C LYS A 10 38.72 -15.23 67.32
N LEU A 11 38.91 -16.03 68.36
CA LEU A 11 39.07 -15.61 69.75
C LEU A 11 40.33 -14.74 69.89
N LEU A 12 40.18 -13.55 70.49
CA LEU A 12 41.30 -12.81 71.09
C LEU A 12 40.93 -12.51 72.54
N THR A 13 41.57 -13.27 73.40
CA THR A 13 41.71 -13.07 74.84
C THR A 13 42.59 -11.84 75.10
N GLY A 14 42.11 -10.93 75.92
CA GLY A 14 42.82 -9.70 76.28
C GLY A 14 42.15 -9.02 77.47
N VAL A 15 42.31 -9.63 78.64
CA VAL A 15 41.97 -9.04 79.94
C VAL A 15 42.98 -7.93 80.24
N MET A 16 42.51 -6.68 80.32
CA MET A 16 43.18 -5.64 81.10
C MET A 16 42.13 -4.76 81.78
N SER A 17 42.26 -4.74 83.10
CA SER A 17 41.46 -4.00 84.08
C SER A 17 41.54 -2.49 83.87
N SER A 18 40.39 -1.84 83.77
CA SER A 18 40.27 -0.37 83.84
C SER A 18 38.90 -0.02 84.44
N TYR A 19 38.75 -0.28 85.74
CA TYR A 19 37.50 -0.06 86.48
C TYR A 19 37.29 1.41 86.91
N TYR A 20 38.10 2.37 86.44
CA TYR A 20 38.02 3.80 86.82
C TYR A 20 38.18 4.80 85.66
N ALA A 21 37.82 4.44 84.42
CA ALA A 21 37.90 5.37 83.27
C ALA A 21 36.54 5.92 82.77
N ASN A 22 35.45 5.79 83.55
CA ASN A 22 34.14 6.34 83.20
C ASN A 22 33.85 7.65 83.94
N ASN A 23 34.64 8.69 83.68
CA ASN A 23 34.26 10.08 84.02
C ASN A 23 33.56 10.80 82.83
N ASP A 24 33.42 10.14 81.67
CA ASP A 24 32.80 10.74 80.49
C ASP A 24 31.28 10.54 80.40
N PHE A 25 30.70 9.60 81.16
CA PHE A 25 29.26 9.38 81.16
C PHE A 25 28.49 10.33 82.09
N GLU A 26 29.09 10.75 83.21
CA GLU A 26 28.46 11.76 84.08
C GLU A 26 28.57 13.17 83.48
N SER A 27 29.67 13.48 82.78
CA SER A 27 29.82 14.80 82.13
C SER A 27 28.88 14.95 80.94
N ALA A 28 28.80 13.95 80.04
CA ALA A 28 27.88 13.98 78.90
C ALA A 28 26.41 14.02 79.35
N PHE A 29 26.04 13.26 80.40
CA PHE A 29 24.68 13.29 80.93
C PHE A 29 24.32 14.64 81.58
N ILE A 30 25.23 15.23 82.38
CA ILE A 30 25.00 16.54 82.99
C ILE A 30 24.90 17.61 81.90
N GLU A 31 25.73 17.54 80.86
CA GLU A 31 25.70 18.50 79.75
C GLU A 31 24.42 18.38 78.92
N GLU A 32 23.98 17.17 78.58
CA GLU A 32 22.72 16.93 77.84
C GLU A 32 21.49 17.30 78.69
N PHE A 33 21.53 17.05 80.01
CA PHE A 33 20.48 17.46 80.94
C PHE A 33 20.40 18.98 81.08
N LEU A 34 21.54 19.67 81.20
CA LEU A 34 21.59 21.14 81.27
C LEU A 34 21.15 21.78 79.95
N GLN A 35 21.52 21.21 78.79
CA GLN A 35 21.04 21.66 77.49
C GLN A 35 19.51 21.47 77.35
N HIS A 36 18.97 20.34 77.80
CA HIS A 36 17.54 20.09 77.80
C HIS A 36 16.78 21.05 78.74
N GLU A 37 17.25 21.28 79.98
CA GLU A 37 16.67 22.27 80.90
C GLU A 37 16.74 23.69 80.34
N LYS A 38 17.84 24.05 79.68
CA LYS A 38 17.98 25.34 79.00
C LYS A 38 16.97 25.49 77.86
N ALA A 39 16.84 24.48 76.99
CA ALA A 39 15.87 24.50 75.89
C ALA A 39 14.42 24.57 76.41
N ARG A 40 14.11 23.83 77.48
CA ARG A 40 12.80 23.88 78.16
C ARG A 40 12.52 25.26 78.74
N ASN A 41 13.47 25.87 79.44
CA ASN A 41 13.33 27.21 80.00
C ASN A 41 13.21 28.26 78.88
N GLU A 42 13.93 28.13 77.77
CA GLU A 42 13.76 28.98 76.59
C GLU A 42 12.35 28.83 75.96
N THR A 43 11.79 27.62 75.90
CA THR A 43 10.40 27.44 75.45
C THR A 43 9.37 28.04 76.39
N ILE A 44 9.58 27.98 77.72
CA ILE A 44 8.70 28.63 78.70
C ILE A 44 8.78 30.15 78.56
N VAL A 45 9.99 30.72 78.47
CA VAL A 45 10.20 32.16 78.27
C VAL A 45 9.59 32.64 76.95
N ARG A 46 9.68 31.85 75.87
CA ARG A 46 8.99 32.18 74.60
C ARG A 46 7.48 32.13 74.72
N ALA A 47 6.92 31.16 75.45
CA ALA A 47 5.49 31.08 75.69
C ALA A 47 5.00 32.25 76.56
N ASP A 48 5.76 32.64 77.59
CA ASP A 48 5.46 33.81 78.42
C ASP A 48 5.57 35.12 77.61
N LEU A 49 6.59 35.27 76.76
CA LEU A 49 6.72 36.42 75.86
C LEU A 49 5.58 36.51 74.85
N LEU A 50 5.11 35.38 74.31
CA LEU A 50 3.94 35.33 73.42
C LEU A 50 2.64 35.74 74.14
N ASN A 51 2.53 35.44 75.44
CA ASN A 51 1.42 35.91 76.27
C ASN A 51 1.47 37.43 76.51
N PHE A 52 2.67 38.03 76.57
CA PHE A 52 2.84 39.49 76.65
C PHE A 52 2.56 40.21 75.33
N THR A 53 2.82 39.60 74.16
CA THR A 53 2.52 40.21 72.85
C THR A 53 1.04 40.22 72.48
N ASN A 54 0.21 39.40 73.15
CA ASN A 54 -1.23 39.26 72.85
C ASN A 54 -2.14 40.09 73.78
N LEU A 55 -1.58 40.95 74.65
CA LEU A 55 -2.37 41.87 75.46
C LEU A 55 -2.85 43.07 74.61
N PRO A 56 -4.16 43.36 74.55
CA PRO A 56 -4.69 44.48 73.77
C PRO A 56 -4.23 45.80 74.40
N GLY A 57 -3.32 46.51 73.72
CA GLY A 57 -2.77 47.79 74.15
C GLY A 57 -1.23 47.88 74.20
N SER A 58 -0.51 46.77 74.01
CA SER A 58 0.96 46.79 73.94
C SER A 58 1.46 47.29 72.58
N THR A 59 1.42 48.60 72.36
CA THR A 59 2.21 49.22 71.29
C THR A 59 3.68 49.24 71.73
N VAL A 60 4.47 48.29 71.24
CA VAL A 60 5.92 48.32 71.43
C VAL A 60 6.44 49.60 70.78
N HIS A 61 7.05 50.46 71.59
CA HIS A 61 7.54 51.75 71.14
C HIS A 61 8.53 51.56 69.95
N PRO A 62 8.45 52.35 68.85
CA PRO A 62 9.19 52.12 67.60
C PRO A 62 10.72 52.02 67.76
N HIS A 63 11.26 52.56 68.86
CA HIS A 63 12.68 52.46 69.20
C HIS A 63 13.10 51.08 69.75
N ALA A 64 12.22 50.37 70.46
CA ALA A 64 12.49 49.03 70.98
C ALA A 64 12.41 47.97 69.86
N GLU A 65 11.49 48.15 68.91
CA GLU A 65 11.36 47.30 67.73
C GLU A 65 12.61 47.38 66.83
N LYS A 66 13.16 48.58 66.61
CA LYS A 66 14.43 48.75 65.87
C LYS A 66 15.63 48.12 66.60
N HIS A 67 15.62 48.02 67.92
CA HIS A 67 16.69 47.38 68.68
C HIS A 67 16.59 45.84 68.64
N LEU A 68 15.38 45.29 68.72
CA LEU A 68 15.12 43.84 68.59
C LEU A 68 15.41 43.33 67.17
N ILE A 69 15.07 44.10 66.13
CA ILE A 69 15.40 43.76 64.74
C ILE A 69 16.91 43.81 64.48
N ARG A 70 17.66 44.73 65.12
CA ARG A 70 19.13 44.77 65.05
C ARG A 70 19.80 43.58 65.75
N GLU A 71 19.23 43.05 66.83
CA GLU A 71 19.77 41.84 67.48
C GLU A 71 19.39 40.54 66.76
N ALA A 72 18.20 40.47 66.16
CA ALA A 72 17.78 39.33 65.34
C ALA A 72 18.68 39.18 64.08
N ASN A 73 19.06 40.30 63.45
CA ASN A 73 19.94 40.31 62.27
C ASN A 73 21.43 40.06 62.59
N ARG A 74 21.85 40.14 63.86
CA ARG A 74 23.22 39.75 64.28
C ARG A 74 23.39 38.24 64.52
N LYS A 75 22.30 37.46 64.57
CA LYS A 75 22.35 36.00 64.86
C LYS A 75 22.28 35.10 63.62
N SER A 76 22.24 35.67 62.41
CA SER A 76 22.22 34.92 61.13
C SER A 76 23.59 34.80 60.44
N SER A 77 24.68 35.35 61.00
CA SER A 77 26.04 35.08 60.54
C SER A 77 26.62 33.87 61.28
N SER A 78 26.92 32.81 60.54
CA SER A 78 27.51 31.55 60.98
C SER A 78 28.72 31.72 61.93
N PRO A 79 28.80 30.98 63.05
CA PRO A 79 29.99 31.00 63.88
C PRO A 79 31.06 30.08 63.26
N LYS A 80 32.12 30.69 62.72
CA LYS A 80 33.39 30.01 62.49
C LYS A 80 33.97 29.56 63.83
N VAL A 81 34.23 28.26 63.91
CA VAL A 81 35.02 27.60 64.95
C VAL A 81 36.32 28.38 65.16
N SER A 82 36.45 29.00 66.33
CA SER A 82 37.74 29.46 66.85
C SER A 82 37.81 29.08 68.33
N ARG A 83 38.72 28.13 68.59
CA ARG A 83 39.24 27.82 69.92
C ARG A 83 39.77 29.11 70.55
N SER A 84 39.12 29.60 71.60
CA SER A 84 39.63 30.68 72.45
C SER A 84 39.42 30.29 73.91
N HIS A 85 40.24 29.35 74.36
CA HIS A 85 40.39 28.93 75.75
C HIS A 85 41.25 29.96 76.52
N GLY A 86 40.78 31.21 76.60
CA GLY A 86 41.58 32.31 77.16
C GLY A 86 40.81 33.55 77.65
N HIS A 87 39.58 33.79 77.20
CA HIS A 87 38.87 35.03 77.55
C HIS A 87 38.01 34.97 78.82
N ASP A 88 37.51 33.80 79.23
CA ASP A 88 36.69 33.69 80.46
C ASP A 88 37.52 33.75 81.75
N ARG A 89 38.82 33.40 81.68
CA ARG A 89 39.73 33.51 82.82
C ARG A 89 40.15 34.96 83.10
N HIS A 90 40.17 35.82 82.09
CA HIS A 90 40.46 37.25 82.26
C HIS A 90 39.23 38.01 82.80
N ARG A 91 38.01 37.62 82.39
CA ARG A 91 36.76 38.24 82.85
C ARG A 91 36.39 37.88 84.30
N LEU A 92 36.69 36.65 84.74
CA LEU A 92 36.57 36.27 86.16
C LEU A 92 37.65 36.92 87.04
N ASN A 93 38.85 37.22 86.49
CA ASN A 93 39.88 37.96 87.21
C ASN A 93 39.57 39.46 87.32
N GLU A 94 38.87 40.05 86.34
CA GLU A 94 38.37 41.43 86.44
C GLU A 94 37.20 41.55 87.43
N MET A 95 36.25 40.59 87.45
CA MET A 95 35.17 40.60 88.44
C MET A 95 35.66 40.33 89.88
N SER A 96 36.72 39.54 90.04
CA SER A 96 37.41 39.35 91.33
C SER A 96 38.13 40.63 91.80
N LYS A 97 38.73 41.38 90.87
CA LYS A 97 39.38 42.69 91.15
C LYS A 97 38.38 43.81 91.43
N THR A 98 37.13 43.72 90.98
CA THR A 98 36.07 44.69 91.30
C THR A 98 35.29 44.39 92.59
N LEU A 99 35.38 43.17 93.14
CA LEU A 99 34.70 42.78 94.39
C LEU A 99 35.59 42.88 95.66
N PHE A 100 36.91 43.05 95.52
CA PHE A 100 37.84 43.23 96.66
C PHE A 100 38.34 44.66 96.89
N ARG A 101 37.70 45.67 96.29
CA ARG A 101 38.12 47.08 96.38
C ARG A 101 37.00 48.00 96.87
N LYS A 102 36.32 47.68 97.99
CA LYS A 102 35.42 48.58 98.74
C LYS A 102 34.94 47.99 100.09
N SER A 103 35.83 47.86 101.09
CA SER A 103 35.43 47.90 102.53
C SER A 103 36.63 47.75 103.49
N PHE A 104 37.64 48.58 103.33
CA PHE A 104 38.52 48.95 104.46
C PHE A 104 38.72 50.45 104.41
N SER A 105 38.14 51.17 105.37
CA SER A 105 38.80 52.22 106.14
C SER A 105 37.76 53.10 106.84
N THR A 106 37.74 52.90 108.16
CA THR A 106 37.67 53.90 109.23
C THR A 106 36.51 54.91 109.28
N LYS A 107 35.79 54.91 110.42
CA LYS A 107 35.63 56.11 111.25
C LYS A 107 35.04 55.78 112.62
N THR A 108 35.86 56.08 113.63
CA THR A 108 35.55 56.28 115.04
C THR A 108 34.22 57.03 115.27
N ARG A 109 33.28 56.41 115.98
CA ARG A 109 32.14 57.11 116.60
C ARG A 109 32.52 57.52 118.03
N LYS A 110 33.02 58.75 118.15
CA LYS A 110 32.89 59.59 119.36
C LYS A 110 31.47 60.17 119.40
N GLY A 111 30.91 60.29 120.60
CA GLY A 111 29.66 61.00 120.91
C GLY A 111 28.70 60.12 121.72
N ARG A 112 28.23 60.50 122.91
CA ARG A 112 28.11 61.83 123.51
C ARG A 112 28.19 61.69 125.04
N PHE A 113 29.14 62.37 125.67
CA PHE A 113 29.02 62.80 127.06
C PHE A 113 28.16 64.06 127.10
N THR A 114 27.33 64.20 128.13
CA THR A 114 26.42 65.31 128.34
C THR A 114 27.17 66.59 128.75
N PRO A 115 26.69 67.80 128.38
CA PRO A 115 27.34 69.08 128.71
C PRO A 115 27.67 69.29 130.21
N TYR A 116 26.92 68.64 131.10
CA TYR A 116 27.13 68.68 132.55
C TYR A 116 28.41 67.96 133.02
N VAL A 117 28.84 66.91 132.34
CA VAL A 117 30.03 66.13 132.75
C VAL A 117 31.32 66.86 132.39
N GLU A 118 31.30 67.65 131.31
CA GLU A 118 32.46 68.45 130.89
C GLU A 118 32.68 69.66 131.83
N ALA A 119 31.60 70.30 132.29
CA ALA A 119 31.65 71.38 133.29
C ALA A 119 32.12 70.86 134.67
N ASN A 120 31.59 69.73 135.15
CA ASN A 120 31.97 69.17 136.45
C ASN A 120 33.42 68.65 136.47
N SER A 121 33.95 68.16 135.34
CA SER A 121 35.37 67.78 135.23
C SER A 121 36.33 68.98 135.22
N LYS A 122 35.85 70.17 134.85
CA LYS A 122 36.59 71.45 134.93
C LYS A 122 36.55 72.02 136.35
N ILE A 123 35.40 71.99 137.02
CA ILE A 123 35.26 72.45 138.43
C ILE A 123 36.09 71.57 139.38
N ALA A 124 36.06 70.25 139.21
CA ALA A 124 36.82 69.32 140.06
C ALA A 124 38.35 69.47 139.91
N ARG A 125 38.84 69.92 138.73
CA ARG A 125 40.27 70.22 138.52
C ARG A 125 40.70 71.55 139.14
N VAL A 126 39.79 72.50 139.31
CA VAL A 126 40.08 73.81 139.94
C VAL A 126 40.03 73.73 141.47
N LEU A 127 39.22 72.84 142.05
CA LEU A 127 39.04 72.72 143.50
C LEU A 127 40.05 71.80 144.22
N GLN A 128 40.94 71.10 143.51
CA GLN A 128 41.94 70.20 144.12
C GLN A 128 43.29 70.87 144.48
N HIS A 129 43.39 72.20 144.40
CA HIS A 129 44.58 72.96 144.80
C HIS A 129 44.28 74.00 145.87
N THR A 130 43.86 73.59 147.08
CA THR A 130 44.11 74.39 148.30
C THR A 130 43.77 73.59 149.56
N LYS A 131 44.79 73.30 150.39
CA LYS A 131 44.62 72.95 151.80
C LYS A 131 44.60 74.24 152.63
N PRO A 132 43.98 74.21 153.82
CA PRO A 132 44.72 74.66 154.99
C PRO A 132 44.61 73.68 156.17
N LYS A 133 45.74 73.50 156.87
CA LYS A 133 45.84 72.89 158.20
C LYS A 133 45.56 73.98 159.24
N PHE A 134 44.85 73.66 160.31
CA PHE A 134 44.98 74.36 161.58
C PHE A 134 45.00 73.35 162.73
N ILE A 135 45.99 73.52 163.60
CA ILE A 135 46.15 72.91 164.92
C ILE A 135 45.73 73.97 165.93
N ARG A 136 45.00 73.61 166.99
CA ARG A 136 45.08 74.27 168.29
C ARG A 136 44.60 73.33 169.39
N GLU A 137 45.49 73.10 170.34
CA GLU A 137 45.22 72.56 171.67
C GLU A 137 44.43 73.61 172.47
N ASP A 138 43.61 73.17 173.42
CA ASP A 138 43.72 73.68 174.79
C ASP A 138 42.97 72.79 175.79
N MET A 139 43.59 72.70 176.95
CA MET A 139 43.29 71.92 178.15
C MET A 139 41.91 72.22 178.75
N GLN A 140 41.26 71.19 179.34
CA GLN A 140 40.72 71.24 180.71
C GLN A 140 40.12 69.88 181.17
N ALA A 141 40.30 69.62 182.48
CA ALA A 141 39.63 68.64 183.38
C ALA A 141 39.74 67.12 183.08
N SER A 142 40.72 66.46 183.73
CA SER A 142 41.16 65.08 183.45
C SER A 142 40.28 63.93 183.99
N GLN A 143 39.18 64.18 184.70
CA GLN A 143 38.39 63.08 185.31
C GLN A 143 37.12 62.69 184.53
N LEU A 144 36.60 63.53 183.64
CA LEU A 144 35.40 63.22 182.83
C LEU A 144 35.73 62.42 181.55
N ASN A 145 36.99 62.49 181.10
CA ASN A 145 37.43 61.98 179.80
C ASN A 145 37.55 60.44 179.75
N ASP A 146 37.75 59.80 180.90
CA ASP A 146 37.91 58.34 180.97
C ASP A 146 36.56 57.60 180.84
N TYR A 147 35.45 58.20 181.28
CA TYR A 147 34.11 57.63 181.09
C TYR A 147 33.70 57.61 179.61
N TYR A 148 33.93 58.71 178.88
CA TYR A 148 33.61 58.79 177.45
C TYR A 148 34.45 57.83 176.60
N LYS A 149 35.71 57.57 176.97
CA LYS A 149 36.58 56.60 176.29
C LYS A 149 36.11 55.15 176.45
N LEU A 150 35.48 54.81 177.57
CA LEU A 150 34.94 53.47 177.80
C LEU A 150 33.71 53.22 176.91
N VAL A 151 32.76 54.15 176.91
CA VAL A 151 31.52 54.05 176.11
C VAL A 151 31.82 54.00 174.60
N THR A 152 32.82 54.75 174.13
CA THR A 152 33.25 54.69 172.71
C THR A 152 33.89 53.36 172.35
N ARG A 153 34.62 52.70 173.26
CA ARG A 153 35.17 51.36 173.01
C ARG A 153 34.08 50.30 172.91
N GLU A 154 33.11 50.29 173.81
CA GLU A 154 32.02 49.31 173.80
C GLU A 154 31.13 49.44 172.54
N THR A 155 30.75 50.66 172.18
CA THR A 155 29.99 50.92 170.94
C THR A 155 30.76 50.53 169.68
N SER A 156 32.07 50.78 169.63
CA SER A 156 32.91 50.37 168.50
C SER A 156 33.03 48.84 168.37
N ALA A 157 33.12 48.11 169.48
CA ALA A 157 33.15 46.65 169.48
C ALA A 157 31.82 46.05 168.98
N ALA A 158 30.69 46.61 169.39
CA ALA A 158 29.37 46.16 168.93
C ALA A 158 29.19 46.36 167.41
N ILE A 159 29.63 47.50 166.86
CA ILE A 159 29.58 47.77 165.41
C ILE A 159 30.44 46.77 164.64
N LEU A 160 31.64 46.45 165.14
CA LEU A 160 32.54 45.46 164.53
C LEU A 160 31.88 44.08 164.48
N LEU A 161 31.29 43.62 165.59
CA LEU A 161 30.57 42.36 165.68
C LEU A 161 29.38 42.30 164.71
N GLN A 162 28.56 43.35 164.66
CA GLN A 162 27.44 43.45 163.73
C GLN A 162 27.90 43.45 162.26
N SER A 163 29.02 44.12 161.95
CA SER A 163 29.59 44.17 160.60
C SER A 163 30.05 42.78 160.12
N GLN A 164 30.69 42.00 161.00
CA GLN A 164 31.16 40.65 160.65
C GLN A 164 29.99 39.69 160.49
N CYS A 165 28.97 39.79 161.35
CA CYS A 165 27.77 38.96 161.25
C CYS A 165 27.04 39.17 159.91
N ARG A 166 26.87 40.44 159.48
CA ARG A 166 26.29 40.76 158.16
C ARG A 166 27.11 40.18 156.99
N ARG A 167 28.45 40.22 157.09
CA ARG A 167 29.35 39.68 156.06
C ARG A 167 29.23 38.16 155.92
N VAL A 168 29.11 37.43 157.03
CA VAL A 168 28.96 35.97 157.03
C VAL A 168 27.61 35.55 156.44
N LEU A 169 26.52 36.25 156.78
CA LEU A 169 25.20 35.98 156.21
C LEU A 169 25.15 36.25 154.70
N ALA A 170 25.74 37.35 154.23
CA ALA A 170 25.82 37.67 152.81
C ALA A 170 26.62 36.62 152.02
N THR A 171 27.76 36.17 152.55
CA THR A 171 28.56 35.12 151.89
C THR A 171 27.83 33.78 151.85
N LYS A 172 27.09 33.41 152.88
CA LYS A 172 26.26 32.19 152.88
C LYS A 172 25.15 32.26 151.82
N PHE A 173 24.48 33.40 151.69
CA PHE A 173 23.46 33.62 150.68
C PHE A 173 24.01 33.53 149.25
N VAL A 174 25.14 34.18 148.96
CA VAL A 174 25.77 34.14 147.63
C VAL A 174 26.19 32.72 147.25
N LYS A 175 26.77 31.95 148.18
CA LYS A 175 27.15 30.55 147.93
C LYS A 175 25.92 29.70 147.56
N MET A 176 24.80 29.88 148.25
CA MET A 176 23.55 29.16 147.95
C MET A 176 23.01 29.49 146.55
N VAL A 177 22.98 30.77 146.18
CA VAL A 177 22.52 31.22 144.85
C VAL A 177 23.43 30.70 143.74
N ALA A 178 24.75 30.75 143.94
CA ALA A 178 25.72 30.23 142.97
C ALA A 178 25.55 28.72 142.73
N HIS A 179 25.26 27.95 143.78
CA HIS A 179 25.02 26.51 143.67
C HIS A 179 23.75 26.20 142.84
N ARG A 180 22.63 26.88 143.14
CA ARG A 180 21.38 26.74 142.38
C ARG A 180 21.56 27.12 140.91
N LYS A 181 22.32 28.18 140.62
CA LYS A 181 22.60 28.61 139.24
C LYS A 181 23.42 27.57 138.46
N ARG A 182 24.43 26.94 139.08
CA ARG A 182 25.20 25.85 138.43
C ARG A 182 24.31 24.66 138.07
N GLN A 183 23.44 24.23 138.99
CA GLN A 183 22.52 23.12 138.72
C GLN A 183 21.58 23.44 137.54
N ALA A 184 21.02 24.65 137.48
CA ALA A 184 20.18 25.09 136.38
C ALA A 184 20.92 25.08 135.02
N VAL A 185 22.17 25.55 134.98
CA VAL A 185 23.01 25.54 133.76
C VAL A 185 23.27 24.11 133.30
N THR A 186 23.58 23.19 134.22
CA THR A 186 23.80 21.77 133.89
C THR A 186 22.54 21.13 133.29
N ILE A 187 21.38 21.36 133.89
CA ILE A 187 20.09 20.87 133.37
C ILE A 187 19.86 21.42 131.96
N GLN A 188 19.97 22.74 131.77
CA GLN A 188 19.78 23.39 130.46
C GLN A 188 20.73 22.84 129.38
N ALA A 189 22.00 22.57 129.71
CA ALA A 189 22.96 22.00 128.77
C ALA A 189 22.57 20.59 128.32
N VAL A 190 22.13 19.73 129.24
CA VAL A 190 21.66 18.37 128.95
C VAL A 190 20.41 18.41 128.08
N THR A 191 19.43 19.27 128.40
CA THR A 191 18.19 19.39 127.62
C THR A 191 18.46 19.86 126.18
N ARG A 192 19.32 20.88 126.01
CA ARG A 192 19.74 21.34 124.66
C ARG A 192 20.44 20.23 123.87
N GLY A 193 21.33 19.48 124.52
CA GLY A 193 22.00 18.33 123.90
C GLY A 193 21.05 17.21 123.49
N PHE A 194 20.02 16.93 124.29
CA PHE A 194 18.98 15.95 123.95
C PHE A 194 18.18 16.37 122.71
N PHE A 195 17.71 17.62 122.63
CA PHE A 195 16.97 18.13 121.48
C PHE A 195 17.81 18.11 120.19
N ALA A 196 19.08 18.52 120.25
CA ALA A 196 19.99 18.48 119.10
C ALA A 196 20.18 17.04 118.58
N ARG A 197 20.39 16.07 119.48
CA ARG A 197 20.51 14.65 119.10
C ARG A 197 19.22 14.09 118.51
N LYS A 198 18.05 14.46 119.04
CA LYS A 198 16.74 14.06 118.52
C LYS A 198 16.48 14.64 117.11
N LEU A 199 16.84 15.90 116.90
CA LEU A 199 16.75 16.55 115.58
C LEU A 199 17.66 15.89 114.55
N LEU A 200 18.92 15.60 114.92
CA LEU A 200 19.86 14.93 114.04
C LEU A 200 19.37 13.53 113.61
N LYS A 201 18.77 12.76 114.54
CA LYS A 201 18.17 11.45 114.22
C LYS A 201 17.02 11.60 113.20
N ARG A 202 16.16 12.61 113.35
CA ARG A 202 15.09 12.90 112.36
C ARG A 202 15.66 13.26 110.98
N LEU A 203 16.64 14.16 110.93
CA LEU A 203 17.28 14.56 109.67
C LEU A 203 17.97 13.39 108.96
N LYS A 204 18.63 12.48 109.70
CA LYS A 204 19.21 11.26 109.11
C LYS A 204 18.13 10.33 108.51
N LYS A 205 16.97 10.20 109.16
CA LYS A 205 15.84 9.40 108.64
C LYS A 205 15.27 10.01 107.35
N GLU A 206 15.08 11.33 107.32
CA GLU A 206 14.60 12.04 106.12
C GLU A 206 15.63 11.99 104.97
N LYS A 207 16.94 12.11 105.26
CA LYS A 207 17.99 11.91 104.26
C LYS A 207 17.93 10.52 103.61
N ARG A 208 17.71 9.46 104.40
CA ARG A 208 17.56 8.09 103.88
C ARG A 208 16.30 7.93 103.03
N LYS A 209 15.16 8.46 103.46
CA LYS A 209 13.92 8.46 102.65
C LYS A 209 14.11 9.19 101.32
N ALA A 210 14.71 10.38 101.35
CA ALA A 210 15.00 11.16 100.15
C ALA A 210 16.00 10.45 99.21
N ALA A 211 16.95 9.68 99.76
CA ALA A 211 17.84 8.84 98.94
C ALA A 211 17.07 7.69 98.27
N ALA A 212 16.22 6.97 99.01
CA ALA A 212 15.42 5.87 98.45
C ALA A 212 14.43 6.34 97.38
N ILE A 213 13.81 7.51 97.56
CA ILE A 213 12.93 8.13 96.56
C ILE A 213 13.72 8.46 95.29
N ARG A 214 14.89 9.10 95.44
CA ARG A 214 15.76 9.42 94.28
C ARG A 214 16.20 8.17 93.54
N GLU A 215 16.63 7.13 94.24
CA GLU A 215 17.02 5.85 93.65
C GLU A 215 15.88 5.21 92.85
N ARG A 216 14.65 5.24 93.39
CA ARG A 216 13.45 4.75 92.68
C ARG A 216 13.20 5.53 91.39
N PHE A 217 13.29 6.86 91.42
CA PHE A 217 13.10 7.68 90.22
C PHE A 217 14.19 7.43 89.17
N VAL A 218 15.45 7.30 89.59
CA VAL A 218 16.57 6.98 88.68
C VAL A 218 16.36 5.62 88.03
N ARG A 219 16.02 4.57 88.79
CA ARG A 219 15.74 3.24 88.23
C ARG A 219 14.60 3.27 87.21
N LEU A 220 13.52 3.98 87.52
CA LEU A 220 12.37 4.11 86.64
C LEU A 220 12.70 4.92 85.37
N PHE A 221 13.51 5.97 85.50
CA PHE A 221 14.00 6.75 84.36
C PHE A 221 14.90 5.92 83.44
N VAL A 222 15.86 5.17 84.00
CA VAL A 222 16.73 4.26 83.24
C VAL A 222 15.93 3.19 82.53
N ALA A 223 14.95 2.57 83.21
CA ALA A 223 14.06 1.58 82.61
C ALA A 223 13.25 2.17 81.43
N ARG A 224 12.70 3.38 81.59
CA ARG A 224 11.99 4.09 80.51
C ARG A 224 12.93 4.42 79.34
N CYS A 225 14.15 4.86 79.60
CA CYS A 225 15.14 5.14 78.55
C CYS A 225 15.52 3.87 77.79
N LYS A 226 15.76 2.75 78.50
CA LYS A 226 16.02 1.45 77.87
C LYS A 226 14.84 1.01 77.00
N ARG A 227 13.61 1.12 77.50
CA ARG A 227 12.40 0.78 76.73
C ARG A 227 12.23 1.66 75.49
N ARG A 228 12.47 2.98 75.58
CA ARG A 228 12.44 3.89 74.43
C ARG A 228 13.49 3.50 73.37
N LYS A 229 14.71 3.15 73.79
CA LYS A 229 15.75 2.64 72.87
C LYS A 229 15.32 1.35 72.18
N THR A 230 14.75 0.38 72.92
CA THR A 230 14.25 -0.87 72.32
C THR A 230 13.12 -0.61 71.33
N ILE A 231 12.13 0.23 71.68
CA ILE A 231 11.03 0.59 70.76
C ILE A 231 11.58 1.28 69.51
N LYS A 232 12.58 2.16 69.65
CA LYS A 232 13.22 2.81 68.50
C LYS A 232 13.89 1.77 67.59
N LEU A 233 14.62 0.81 68.14
CA LEU A 233 15.25 -0.27 67.36
C LEU A 233 14.21 -1.18 66.69
N GLU A 234 13.13 -1.53 67.38
CA GLU A 234 12.01 -2.30 66.81
C GLU A 234 11.35 -1.53 65.66
N HIS A 235 11.14 -0.22 65.83
CA HIS A 235 10.61 0.65 64.79
C HIS A 235 11.56 0.76 63.59
N ASP A 236 12.84 1.02 63.82
CA ASP A 236 13.85 1.12 62.76
C ASP A 236 13.94 -0.21 61.98
N ALA A 237 13.92 -1.35 62.68
CA ALA A 237 13.88 -2.67 62.04
C ALA A 237 12.60 -2.88 61.22
N ALA A 238 11.43 -2.47 61.74
CA ALA A 238 10.17 -2.54 61.02
C ALA A 238 10.18 -1.65 59.76
N VAL A 239 10.77 -0.45 59.84
CA VAL A 239 10.95 0.45 58.69
C VAL A 239 11.82 -0.21 57.63
N VAL A 240 12.95 -0.82 58.00
CA VAL A 240 13.83 -1.54 57.05
C VAL A 240 13.08 -2.68 56.37
N CYS A 241 12.34 -3.51 57.13
CA CYS A 241 11.54 -4.59 56.58
C CYS A 241 10.46 -4.06 55.62
N GLN A 242 9.72 -3.02 56.01
CA GLN A 242 8.70 -2.39 55.15
C GLN A 242 9.31 -1.80 53.88
N CYS A 243 10.47 -1.15 53.96
CA CYS A 243 11.20 -0.63 52.81
C CYS A 243 11.64 -1.75 51.87
N ALA A 244 12.16 -2.86 52.39
CA ALA A 244 12.56 -4.02 51.58
C ALA A 244 11.35 -4.64 50.86
N VAL A 245 10.22 -4.81 51.56
CA VAL A 245 8.98 -5.35 50.99
C VAL A 245 8.42 -4.42 49.90
N ARG A 246 8.33 -3.11 50.16
CA ARG A 246 7.89 -2.12 49.16
C ARG A 246 8.80 -2.11 47.94
N MET A 247 10.11 -2.19 48.14
CA MET A 247 11.09 -2.26 47.05
C MET A 247 10.94 -3.54 46.24
N PHE A 248 10.70 -4.68 46.88
CA PHE A 248 10.43 -5.94 46.20
C PHE A 248 9.19 -5.84 45.30
N PHE A 249 8.07 -5.33 45.82
CA PHE A 249 6.86 -5.12 45.02
C PHE A 249 7.07 -4.12 43.88
N ALA A 250 7.79 -3.02 44.11
CA ALA A 250 8.13 -2.07 43.04
C ALA A 250 8.95 -2.73 41.92
N LYS A 251 9.95 -3.56 42.29
CA LYS A 251 10.74 -4.35 41.33
C LYS A 251 9.88 -5.35 40.56
N GLN A 252 8.96 -6.04 41.23
CA GLN A 252 8.03 -6.98 40.58
C GLN A 252 7.14 -6.27 39.56
N VAL A 253 6.53 -5.14 39.93
CA VAL A 253 5.70 -4.33 39.02
C VAL A 253 6.53 -3.84 37.82
N SER A 254 7.76 -3.36 38.06
CA SER A 254 8.65 -2.93 36.98
C SER A 254 9.03 -4.09 36.04
N ASN A 255 9.29 -5.27 36.58
CA ASN A 255 9.61 -6.46 35.80
C ASN A 255 8.42 -6.91 34.94
N LEU A 256 7.21 -6.90 35.48
CA LEU A 256 5.98 -7.21 34.73
C LEU A 256 5.76 -6.22 33.59
N LYS A 257 5.91 -4.91 33.83
CA LYS A 257 5.83 -3.88 32.78
C LYS A 257 6.88 -4.09 31.69
N ARG A 258 8.11 -4.45 32.05
CA ARG A 258 9.18 -4.76 31.09
C ARG A 258 8.85 -5.98 30.25
N LEU A 259 8.30 -7.03 30.87
CA LEU A 259 7.87 -8.24 30.16
C LEU A 259 6.72 -7.93 29.18
N GLN A 260 5.73 -7.15 29.61
CA GLN A 260 4.63 -6.69 28.76
C GLN A 260 5.15 -5.87 27.56
N LEU A 261 6.07 -4.94 27.79
CA LEU A 261 6.68 -4.15 26.72
C LEU A 261 7.49 -5.04 25.74
N SER A 262 8.21 -6.05 26.25
CA SER A 262 8.89 -7.03 25.40
C SER A 262 7.91 -7.85 24.56
N TRP A 263 6.78 -8.25 25.14
CA TRP A 263 5.71 -8.96 24.43
C TRP A 263 5.12 -8.08 23.32
N ASP A 264 4.79 -6.82 23.62
CA ASP A 264 4.25 -5.87 22.66
C ASP A 264 5.23 -5.60 21.50
N LEU A 265 6.52 -5.47 21.79
CA LEU A 265 7.56 -5.32 20.77
C LEU A 265 7.64 -6.55 19.86
N ASN A 266 7.64 -7.76 20.44
CA ASN A 266 7.63 -8.99 19.67
C ASN A 266 6.36 -9.12 18.82
N HIS A 267 5.21 -8.74 19.37
CA HIS A 267 3.95 -8.75 18.64
C HIS A 267 3.94 -7.76 17.46
N ARG A 268 4.48 -6.54 17.66
CA ARG A 268 4.66 -5.56 16.57
C ARG A 268 5.61 -6.08 15.48
N ARG A 269 6.73 -6.71 15.87
CA ARG A 269 7.65 -7.35 14.92
C ARG A 269 6.94 -8.45 14.13
N TRP A 270 6.16 -9.29 14.78
CA TRP A 270 5.40 -10.37 14.13
C TRP A 270 4.36 -9.84 13.15
N ARG A 271 3.62 -8.78 13.53
CA ARG A 271 2.70 -8.09 12.60
C ARG A 271 3.45 -7.55 11.38
N ALA A 272 4.59 -6.89 11.57
CA ALA A 272 5.38 -6.35 10.47
C ALA A 272 5.89 -7.46 9.52
N ILE A 273 6.35 -8.60 10.05
CA ILE A 273 6.76 -9.76 9.25
C ILE A 273 5.56 -10.32 8.47
N SER A 274 4.41 -10.50 9.14
CA SER A 274 3.18 -10.98 8.51
C SER A 274 2.73 -10.06 7.36
N THR A 275 2.76 -8.74 7.54
CA THR A 275 2.44 -7.77 6.48
C THR A 275 3.43 -7.85 5.32
N ARG A 276 4.73 -8.02 5.58
CA ARG A 276 5.75 -8.18 4.53
C ARG A 276 5.53 -9.45 3.72
N LEU A 277 5.18 -10.56 4.37
CA LEU A 277 4.87 -11.82 3.70
C LEU A 277 3.62 -11.69 2.82
N ALA A 278 2.55 -11.09 3.35
CA ALA A 278 1.33 -10.82 2.59
C ALA A 278 1.63 -9.95 1.35
N TRP A 279 2.45 -8.90 1.50
CA TRP A 279 2.82 -8.03 0.40
C TRP A 279 3.71 -8.73 -0.65
N SER A 280 4.63 -9.59 -0.21
CA SER A 280 5.42 -10.46 -1.09
C SER A 280 4.53 -11.36 -1.93
N ASP A 281 3.50 -11.97 -1.35
CA ASP A 281 2.57 -12.83 -2.09
C ASP A 281 1.66 -12.03 -3.04
N MET A 282 1.19 -10.85 -2.63
CA MET A 282 0.50 -9.92 -3.54
C MET A 282 1.40 -9.52 -4.73
N ARG A 283 2.69 -9.28 -4.49
CA ARG A 283 3.66 -8.94 -5.55
C ARG A 283 3.87 -10.08 -6.53
N LYS A 284 3.98 -11.33 -6.06
CA LYS A 284 4.03 -12.52 -6.94
C LYS A 284 2.77 -12.62 -7.80
N ASN A 285 1.60 -12.44 -7.21
CA ASN A 285 0.32 -12.46 -7.93
C ASN A 285 0.21 -11.34 -8.97
N PHE A 286 0.70 -10.14 -8.64
CA PHE A 286 0.75 -9.01 -9.57
C PHE A 286 1.57 -9.34 -10.83
N TYR A 287 2.79 -9.89 -10.66
CA TYR A 287 3.62 -10.29 -11.79
C TYR A 287 3.03 -11.47 -12.56
N ALA A 288 2.44 -12.45 -11.88
CA ALA A 288 1.74 -13.55 -12.54
C ALA A 288 0.60 -13.02 -13.44
N ARG A 289 -0.18 -12.03 -12.96
CA ARG A 289 -1.24 -11.39 -13.74
C ARG A 289 -0.69 -10.63 -14.95
N GLN A 290 0.40 -9.89 -14.78
CA GLN A 290 1.11 -9.21 -15.89
C GLN A 290 1.53 -10.20 -16.98
N ILE A 291 2.20 -11.31 -16.59
CA ILE A 291 2.62 -12.37 -17.52
C ILE A 291 1.40 -12.97 -18.22
N GLN A 292 0.33 -13.31 -17.48
CA GLN A 292 -0.91 -13.84 -18.06
C GLN A 292 -1.54 -12.87 -19.07
N CYS A 293 -1.57 -11.57 -18.79
CA CYS A 293 -2.07 -10.55 -19.72
C CYS A 293 -1.25 -10.51 -21.01
N ILE A 294 0.08 -10.56 -20.91
CA ILE A 294 0.98 -10.58 -22.08
C ILE A 294 0.74 -11.85 -22.91
N VAL A 295 0.65 -13.02 -22.26
CA VAL A 295 0.39 -14.29 -22.95
C VAL A 295 -0.97 -14.28 -23.65
N ARG A 296 -2.03 -13.81 -22.98
CA ARG A 296 -3.37 -13.69 -23.58
C ARG A 296 -3.36 -12.75 -24.79
N ARG A 297 -2.65 -11.62 -24.71
CA ARG A 297 -2.48 -10.68 -25.84
C ARG A 297 -1.78 -11.35 -27.03
N LYS A 298 -0.69 -12.09 -26.77
CA LYS A 298 0.05 -12.82 -27.82
C LYS A 298 -0.79 -13.93 -28.47
N LEU A 299 -1.59 -14.65 -27.70
CA LEU A 299 -2.53 -15.65 -28.24
C LEU A 299 -3.60 -15.01 -29.12
N ALA A 300 -4.18 -13.88 -28.69
CA ALA A 300 -5.15 -13.14 -29.50
C ALA A 300 -4.51 -12.63 -30.80
N GLN A 301 -3.31 -12.07 -30.74
CA GLN A 301 -2.55 -11.65 -31.93
C GLN A 301 -2.32 -12.81 -32.89
N ARG A 302 -1.85 -13.97 -32.41
CA ARG A 302 -1.68 -15.17 -33.26
C ARG A 302 -2.98 -15.60 -33.93
N ARG A 303 -4.09 -15.59 -33.19
CA ARG A 303 -5.40 -15.96 -33.76
C ARG A 303 -5.84 -14.99 -34.85
N VAL A 304 -5.70 -13.69 -34.63
CA VAL A 304 -6.02 -12.66 -35.63
C VAL A 304 -5.13 -12.79 -36.85
N SER A 305 -3.82 -12.93 -36.67
CA SER A 305 -2.86 -13.12 -37.77
C SER A 305 -3.16 -14.38 -38.58
N PHE A 306 -3.51 -15.49 -37.93
CA PHE A 306 -3.91 -16.73 -38.60
C PHE A 306 -5.19 -16.52 -39.43
N ILE A 307 -6.24 -15.94 -38.84
CA ILE A 307 -7.50 -15.68 -39.55
C ILE A 307 -7.25 -14.74 -40.74
N LEU A 308 -6.45 -13.68 -40.54
CA LEU A 308 -6.08 -12.76 -41.61
C LEU A 308 -5.33 -13.47 -42.74
N ALA A 309 -4.37 -14.34 -42.42
CA ALA A 309 -3.64 -15.12 -43.42
C ALA A 309 -4.58 -16.04 -44.21
N VAL A 310 -5.49 -16.76 -43.53
CA VAL A 310 -6.49 -17.61 -44.18
C VAL A 310 -7.40 -16.79 -45.10
N TYR A 311 -7.94 -15.66 -44.63
CA TYR A 311 -8.79 -14.80 -45.45
C TYR A 311 -8.05 -14.15 -46.61
N THR A 312 -6.80 -13.75 -46.41
CA THR A 312 -5.95 -13.21 -47.49
C THR A 312 -5.72 -14.28 -48.55
N GLN A 313 -5.40 -15.52 -48.15
CA GLN A 313 -5.22 -16.63 -49.08
C GLN A 313 -6.52 -16.96 -49.83
N SER A 314 -7.66 -17.03 -49.13
CA SER A 314 -8.96 -17.24 -49.76
C SER A 314 -9.31 -16.11 -50.74
N ALA A 315 -9.05 -14.85 -50.37
CA ALA A 315 -9.26 -13.71 -51.25
C ALA A 315 -8.39 -13.79 -52.52
N ILE A 316 -7.12 -14.16 -52.39
CA ILE A 316 -6.21 -14.37 -53.53
C ILE A 316 -6.76 -15.48 -54.45
N LEU A 317 -7.22 -16.60 -53.91
CA LEU A 317 -7.79 -17.70 -54.69
C LEU A 317 -9.08 -17.31 -55.42
N ILE A 318 -9.96 -16.54 -54.75
CA ILE A 318 -11.19 -16.02 -55.36
C ILE A 318 -10.84 -15.03 -56.47
N GLN A 319 -9.92 -14.09 -56.21
CA GLN A 319 -9.48 -13.10 -57.18
C GLN A 319 -8.80 -13.72 -58.39
N SER A 320 -7.95 -14.74 -58.20
CA SER A 320 -7.28 -15.43 -59.31
C SER A 320 -8.27 -16.22 -60.16
N SER A 321 -9.23 -16.91 -59.52
CA SER A 321 -10.31 -17.62 -60.20
C SER A 321 -11.20 -16.66 -60.99
N TRP A 322 -11.56 -15.51 -60.40
CA TRP A 322 -12.35 -14.48 -61.06
C TRP A 322 -11.62 -13.86 -62.26
N ARG A 323 -10.34 -13.51 -62.11
CA ARG A 323 -9.52 -13.00 -63.21
C ARG A 323 -9.41 -14.01 -64.35
N ARG A 324 -9.20 -15.29 -64.04
CA ARG A 324 -9.17 -16.37 -65.05
C ARG A 324 -10.52 -16.53 -65.75
N PHE A 325 -11.62 -16.52 -65.01
CA PHE A 325 -12.97 -16.56 -65.58
C PHE A 325 -13.22 -15.36 -66.52
N PHE A 326 -12.85 -14.16 -66.11
CA PHE A 326 -13.01 -12.95 -66.91
C PHE A 326 -12.18 -13.00 -68.19
N ALA A 327 -10.91 -13.43 -68.11
CA ALA A 327 -10.06 -13.62 -69.29
C ALA A 327 -10.63 -14.68 -70.24
N GLN A 328 -11.11 -15.82 -69.71
CA GLN A 328 -11.77 -16.84 -70.53
C GLN A 328 -13.03 -16.31 -71.22
N LYS A 329 -13.80 -15.45 -70.54
CA LYS A 329 -14.94 -14.78 -71.15
C LYS A 329 -14.50 -13.88 -72.31
N GLN A 330 -13.51 -13.03 -72.10
CA GLN A 330 -12.98 -12.17 -73.17
C GLN A 330 -12.47 -12.97 -74.36
N VAL A 331 -11.73 -14.06 -74.13
CA VAL A 331 -11.26 -14.94 -75.21
C VAL A 331 -12.43 -15.53 -76.00
N LYS A 332 -13.49 -16.00 -75.32
CA LYS A 332 -14.70 -16.50 -76.01
C LYS A 332 -15.39 -15.41 -76.84
N ASP A 333 -15.52 -14.21 -76.29
CA ASP A 333 -16.14 -13.08 -76.97
C ASP A 333 -15.32 -12.69 -78.23
N VAL A 334 -13.98 -12.67 -78.13
CA VAL A 334 -13.07 -12.40 -79.26
C VAL A 334 -13.11 -13.52 -80.31
N VAL A 335 -13.10 -14.79 -79.89
CA VAL A 335 -13.20 -15.93 -80.82
C VAL A 335 -14.53 -15.90 -81.58
N TYR A 336 -15.63 -15.53 -80.92
CA TYR A 336 -16.92 -15.32 -81.58
C TYR A 336 -16.87 -14.17 -82.58
N GLN A 337 -16.26 -13.03 -82.23
CA GLN A 337 -16.10 -11.91 -83.17
C GLN A 337 -15.29 -12.31 -84.41
N LEU A 338 -14.15 -12.99 -84.20
CA LEU A 338 -13.31 -13.48 -85.29
C LEU A 338 -14.04 -14.48 -86.19
N SER A 339 -14.80 -15.41 -85.63
CA SER A 339 -15.55 -16.40 -86.42
C SER A 339 -16.69 -15.76 -87.21
N VAL A 340 -17.35 -14.73 -86.65
CA VAL A 340 -18.34 -13.91 -87.36
C VAL A 340 -17.67 -13.13 -88.50
N GLU A 341 -16.53 -12.50 -88.25
CA GLU A 341 -15.77 -11.78 -89.28
C GLU A 341 -15.30 -12.71 -90.41
N GLU A 342 -14.78 -13.89 -90.08
CA GLU A 342 -14.35 -14.92 -91.05
C GLU A 342 -15.52 -15.35 -91.95
N ARG A 343 -16.69 -15.65 -91.36
CA ARG A 343 -17.90 -15.99 -92.12
C ARG A 343 -18.40 -14.83 -92.96
N CYS A 344 -18.40 -13.61 -92.42
CA CYS A 344 -18.75 -12.40 -93.18
C CYS A 344 -17.81 -12.19 -94.38
N ASN A 345 -16.50 -12.44 -94.21
CA ASN A 345 -15.51 -12.36 -95.29
C ASN A 345 -15.77 -13.45 -96.33
N LYS A 346 -16.07 -14.69 -95.91
CA LYS A 346 -16.46 -15.78 -96.81
C LYS A 346 -17.71 -15.42 -97.62
N ILE A 347 -18.75 -14.91 -96.98
CA ILE A 347 -19.98 -14.44 -97.66
C ILE A 347 -19.66 -13.29 -98.64
N ARG A 348 -18.74 -12.38 -98.28
CA ARG A 348 -18.30 -11.30 -99.18
C ARG A 348 -17.64 -11.84 -100.44
N ILE A 349 -16.76 -12.84 -100.31
CA ILE A 349 -16.12 -13.52 -101.44
C ILE A 349 -17.17 -14.24 -102.29
N LEU A 350 -18.06 -15.03 -101.66
CA LEU A 350 -19.15 -15.71 -102.37
C LEU A 350 -20.04 -14.74 -103.13
N LYS A 351 -20.37 -13.59 -102.53
CA LYS A 351 -21.16 -12.54 -103.16
C LYS A 351 -20.43 -11.91 -104.36
N SER A 352 -19.11 -11.73 -104.29
CA SER A 352 -18.33 -11.24 -105.43
C SER A 352 -18.24 -12.27 -106.56
N GLU A 353 -18.07 -13.56 -106.24
CA GLU A 353 -18.08 -14.65 -107.22
C GLU A 353 -19.46 -14.76 -107.89
N HIS A 354 -20.53 -14.77 -107.11
CA HIS A 354 -21.90 -14.73 -107.62
C HIS A 354 -22.11 -13.52 -108.55
N ALA A 355 -21.67 -12.33 -108.15
CA ALA A 355 -21.79 -11.13 -108.99
C ALA A 355 -20.96 -11.21 -110.28
N TYR A 356 -19.79 -11.84 -110.25
CA TYR A 356 -18.96 -12.09 -111.42
C TYR A 356 -19.67 -13.04 -112.40
N TRP A 357 -20.13 -14.21 -111.92
CA TRP A 357 -20.84 -15.19 -112.75
C TRP A 357 -22.18 -14.67 -113.24
N ASN A 358 -22.87 -13.84 -112.46
CA ASN A 358 -24.09 -13.17 -112.90
C ASN A 358 -23.81 -12.20 -114.06
N ARG A 359 -22.71 -11.43 -114.00
CA ARG A 359 -22.30 -10.58 -115.13
C ARG A 359 -21.91 -11.40 -116.34
N GLN A 360 -21.16 -12.50 -116.18
CA GLN A 360 -20.79 -13.38 -117.28
C GLN A 360 -22.02 -14.02 -117.94
N PHE A 361 -22.97 -14.51 -117.14
CA PHE A 361 -24.23 -15.05 -117.62
C PHE A 361 -25.07 -13.97 -118.32
N GLU A 362 -25.20 -12.78 -117.74
CA GLU A 362 -25.87 -11.64 -118.37
C GLU A 362 -25.21 -11.27 -119.70
N GLU A 363 -23.87 -11.28 -119.79
CA GLU A 363 -23.12 -11.01 -121.01
C GLU A 363 -23.34 -12.05 -122.09
N LEU A 364 -23.35 -13.33 -121.74
CA LEU A 364 -23.68 -14.42 -122.67
C LEU A 364 -25.14 -14.37 -123.13
N THR A 365 -26.04 -13.95 -122.23
CA THR A 365 -27.48 -13.81 -122.51
C THR A 365 -27.83 -12.43 -123.12
N ARG A 366 -26.85 -11.54 -123.37
CA ARG A 366 -27.11 -10.24 -124.00
C ARG A 366 -27.71 -10.45 -125.39
N PRO A 367 -28.60 -9.53 -125.83
CA PRO A 367 -29.23 -9.61 -127.15
C PRO A 367 -28.25 -9.75 -128.31
N SER A 368 -27.04 -9.21 -128.19
CA SER A 368 -25.97 -9.33 -129.20
C SER A 368 -25.42 -10.74 -129.35
N ASN A 369 -25.26 -11.48 -128.25
CA ASN A 369 -24.76 -12.86 -128.27
C ASN A 369 -25.88 -13.84 -128.61
N LEU A 370 -27.12 -13.56 -128.17
CA LEU A 370 -28.31 -14.26 -128.64
C LEU A 370 -28.51 -14.08 -130.15
N ALA A 371 -28.32 -12.87 -130.69
CA ALA A 371 -28.37 -12.64 -132.13
C ALA A 371 -27.31 -13.47 -132.88
N ARG A 372 -26.08 -13.53 -132.36
CA ARG A 372 -25.01 -14.37 -132.92
C ARG A 372 -25.35 -15.87 -132.87
N LYS A 373 -25.96 -16.36 -131.80
CA LYS A 373 -26.44 -17.75 -131.67
C LYS A 373 -27.55 -18.03 -132.67
N ASN A 374 -28.54 -17.14 -132.75
CA ASN A 374 -29.65 -17.22 -133.71
C ASN A 374 -29.16 -17.16 -135.16
N ASP A 375 -28.15 -16.35 -135.47
CA ASP A 375 -27.52 -16.28 -136.79
C ASP A 375 -26.80 -17.59 -137.14
N LEU A 376 -26.11 -18.20 -136.17
CA LEU A 376 -25.49 -19.52 -136.36
C LEU A 376 -26.55 -20.61 -136.53
N GLU A 377 -27.65 -20.56 -135.78
CA GLU A 377 -28.79 -21.48 -135.96
C GLU A 377 -29.45 -21.32 -137.33
N ALA A 378 -29.66 -20.09 -137.80
CA ALA A 378 -30.16 -19.81 -139.15
C ALA A 378 -29.20 -20.34 -140.23
N ARG A 379 -27.89 -20.15 -140.06
CA ARG A 379 -26.86 -20.70 -140.95
C ARG A 379 -26.85 -22.23 -140.93
N ARG A 380 -27.02 -22.85 -139.76
CA ARG A 380 -27.14 -24.30 -139.61
C ARG A 380 -28.34 -24.82 -140.40
N VAL A 381 -29.52 -24.23 -140.24
CA VAL A 381 -30.74 -24.62 -140.97
C VAL A 381 -30.56 -24.48 -142.49
N ASN A 382 -29.90 -23.41 -142.95
CA ASN A 382 -29.62 -23.22 -144.38
C ASN A 382 -28.62 -24.27 -144.91
N LEU A 383 -27.53 -24.54 -144.18
CA LEU A 383 -26.56 -25.58 -144.55
C LEU A 383 -27.16 -26.99 -144.50
N GLU A 384 -28.09 -27.28 -143.58
CA GLU A 384 -28.84 -28.54 -143.55
C GLU A 384 -29.72 -28.69 -144.80
N LYS A 385 -30.38 -27.61 -145.24
CA LYS A 385 -31.14 -27.60 -146.51
C LYS A 385 -30.24 -27.80 -147.72
N GLU A 386 -29.07 -27.14 -147.78
CA GLU A 386 -28.08 -27.33 -148.84
C GLU A 386 -27.52 -28.75 -148.86
N ARG A 387 -27.25 -29.32 -147.68
CA ARG A 387 -26.82 -30.72 -147.52
C ARG A 387 -27.84 -31.66 -148.14
N CYS A 388 -29.12 -31.49 -147.82
CA CYS A 388 -30.20 -32.30 -148.41
C CYS A 388 -30.27 -32.15 -149.94
N ARG A 389 -30.21 -30.91 -150.46
CA ARG A 389 -30.21 -30.66 -151.91
C ARG A 389 -29.04 -31.33 -152.63
N LYS A 390 -27.83 -31.29 -152.04
CA LYS A 390 -26.63 -31.93 -152.59
C LYS A 390 -26.72 -33.46 -152.53
N PHE A 391 -27.29 -34.03 -151.47
CA PHE A 391 -27.61 -35.46 -151.43
C PHE A 391 -28.60 -35.88 -152.52
N ASP A 392 -29.63 -35.08 -152.76
CA ASP A 392 -30.61 -35.32 -153.82
C ASP A 392 -29.97 -35.21 -155.22
N GLU A 393 -29.10 -34.20 -155.44
CA GLU A 393 -28.33 -34.02 -156.67
C GLU A 393 -27.39 -35.22 -156.94
N ILE A 394 -26.64 -35.66 -155.93
CA ILE A 394 -25.78 -36.84 -156.02
C ILE A 394 -26.61 -38.09 -156.35
N ARG A 395 -27.74 -38.29 -155.67
CA ARG A 395 -28.62 -39.45 -155.90
C ARG A 395 -29.22 -39.43 -157.31
N ALA A 396 -29.60 -38.27 -157.83
CA ALA A 396 -30.07 -38.13 -159.20
C ALA A 396 -28.97 -38.44 -160.23
N LEU A 397 -27.75 -37.92 -160.02
CA LEU A 397 -26.60 -38.20 -160.87
C LEU A 397 -26.19 -39.68 -160.81
N GLU A 398 -26.24 -40.31 -159.63
CA GLU A 398 -25.99 -41.75 -159.45
C GLU A 398 -27.05 -42.61 -160.17
N SER A 399 -28.31 -42.19 -160.16
CA SER A 399 -29.38 -42.85 -160.93
C SER A 399 -29.08 -42.76 -162.43
N HIS A 400 -28.78 -41.56 -162.93
CA HIS A 400 -28.45 -41.34 -164.33
C HIS A 400 -27.19 -42.12 -164.77
N TYR A 401 -26.17 -42.22 -163.91
CA TYR A 401 -24.99 -43.05 -164.15
C TYR A 401 -25.33 -44.55 -164.26
N ARG A 402 -26.25 -45.05 -163.41
CA ARG A 402 -26.74 -46.44 -163.51
C ARG A 402 -27.51 -46.69 -164.81
N ASP A 403 -28.35 -45.74 -165.22
CA ASP A 403 -29.11 -45.83 -166.47
C ASP A 403 -28.17 -45.88 -167.69
N GLN A 404 -27.10 -45.07 -167.69
CA GLN A 404 -26.08 -45.09 -168.74
C GLN A 404 -25.27 -46.40 -168.80
N LEU A 405 -24.94 -46.98 -167.64
CA LEU A 405 -24.33 -48.31 -167.55
C LEU A 405 -25.25 -49.41 -168.10
N GLN A 406 -26.56 -49.28 -167.87
CA GLN A 406 -27.55 -50.20 -168.39
C GLN A 406 -27.67 -50.10 -169.92
N LEU A 407 -27.60 -48.89 -170.47
CA LEU A 407 -27.53 -48.66 -171.92
C LEU A 407 -26.26 -49.25 -172.54
N GLN A 408 -25.11 -49.14 -171.88
CA GLN A 408 -23.86 -49.77 -172.35
C GLN A 408 -23.99 -51.30 -172.48
N ARG A 409 -24.67 -51.95 -171.52
CA ARG A 409 -24.89 -53.42 -171.52
C ARG A 409 -25.85 -53.89 -172.62
N GLN A 410 -26.60 -53.00 -173.24
CA GLN A 410 -27.62 -53.31 -174.26
C GLN A 410 -27.17 -53.03 -175.71
N LEU A 411 -25.90 -52.64 -175.92
CA LEU A 411 -25.37 -52.33 -177.25
C LEU A 411 -25.15 -53.60 -178.10
N THR A 412 -25.65 -53.57 -179.34
CA THR A 412 -25.56 -54.65 -180.34
C THR A 412 -24.35 -54.44 -181.26
N PRO A 413 -23.68 -55.46 -181.82
CA PRO A 413 -22.37 -55.30 -182.50
C PRO A 413 -22.31 -54.32 -183.69
N ARG A 414 -23.45 -53.98 -184.31
CA ARG A 414 -23.52 -53.01 -185.42
C ARG A 414 -23.38 -51.55 -184.99
N THR A 415 -23.67 -51.19 -183.74
CA THR A 415 -23.58 -49.81 -183.25
C THR A 415 -22.19 -49.45 -182.70
N ILE A 416 -21.32 -50.44 -182.50
CA ILE A 416 -19.93 -50.26 -182.06
C ILE A 416 -19.09 -49.56 -183.15
N GLY A 417 -19.39 -49.79 -184.43
CA GLY A 417 -18.71 -49.10 -185.55
C GLY A 417 -19.08 -47.62 -185.71
N GLY A 418 -20.11 -47.13 -185.01
CA GLY A 418 -20.60 -45.75 -185.10
C GLY A 418 -20.16 -44.81 -183.97
N GLY A 419 -19.22 -45.25 -183.12
CA GLY A 419 -18.68 -44.42 -182.03
C GLY A 419 -19.59 -44.27 -180.79
N TRP A 420 -20.72 -44.99 -180.72
CA TRP A 420 -21.66 -44.91 -179.60
C TRP A 420 -21.10 -45.46 -178.28
N ASP A 421 -20.26 -46.49 -178.34
CA ASP A 421 -19.59 -47.03 -177.15
C ASP A 421 -18.60 -45.99 -176.57
N GLU A 422 -17.88 -45.28 -177.43
CA GLU A 422 -16.99 -44.19 -177.02
C GLU A 422 -17.77 -43.02 -176.42
N GLN A 423 -18.92 -42.65 -177.01
CA GLN A 423 -19.78 -41.58 -176.49
C GLN A 423 -20.39 -41.93 -175.12
N ILE A 424 -20.82 -43.18 -174.92
CA ILE A 424 -21.33 -43.65 -173.62
C ILE A 424 -20.20 -43.71 -172.59
N ARG A 425 -18.98 -44.12 -172.99
CA ARG A 425 -17.81 -44.10 -172.10
C ARG A 425 -17.43 -42.68 -171.67
N ILE A 426 -17.42 -41.73 -172.60
CA ILE A 426 -17.19 -40.30 -172.31
C ILE A 426 -18.29 -39.76 -171.37
N ASN A 427 -19.55 -40.10 -171.63
CA ASN A 427 -20.67 -39.68 -170.77
C ASN A 427 -20.61 -40.31 -169.37
N LEU A 428 -20.17 -41.57 -169.25
CA LEU A 428 -19.95 -42.24 -167.96
C LEU A 428 -18.78 -41.61 -167.20
N GLU A 429 -17.69 -41.26 -167.88
CA GLU A 429 -16.57 -40.54 -167.27
C GLU A 429 -17.01 -39.14 -166.80
N ASP A 430 -17.72 -38.37 -167.63
CA ASP A 430 -18.23 -37.03 -167.27
C ASP A 430 -19.26 -37.07 -166.13
N THR A 431 -20.19 -38.04 -166.14
CA THR A 431 -21.15 -38.21 -165.03
C THR A 431 -20.50 -38.70 -163.75
N ARG A 432 -19.49 -39.60 -163.84
CA ARG A 432 -18.69 -40.01 -162.69
C ARG A 432 -17.91 -38.82 -162.11
N GLU A 433 -17.33 -37.98 -162.96
CA GLU A 433 -16.61 -36.79 -162.52
C GLU A 433 -17.56 -35.78 -161.85
N LYS A 434 -18.77 -35.59 -162.39
CA LYS A 434 -19.83 -34.77 -161.78
C LYS A 434 -20.28 -35.31 -160.43
N ILE A 435 -20.45 -36.64 -160.28
CA ILE A 435 -20.74 -37.28 -158.99
C ILE A 435 -19.60 -37.03 -158.00
N THR A 436 -18.35 -37.23 -158.43
CA THR A 436 -17.18 -37.02 -157.57
C THR A 436 -17.06 -35.56 -157.15
N ARG A 437 -17.24 -34.60 -158.06
CA ARG A 437 -17.27 -33.16 -157.73
C ARG A 437 -18.39 -32.84 -156.74
N ALA A 438 -19.62 -33.30 -156.98
CA ALA A 438 -20.75 -33.05 -156.08
C ALA A 438 -20.55 -33.69 -154.68
N LYS A 439 -19.93 -34.88 -154.60
CA LYS A 439 -19.55 -35.51 -153.32
C LYS A 439 -18.44 -34.75 -152.60
N ILE A 440 -17.43 -34.29 -153.33
CA ILE A 440 -16.34 -33.47 -152.77
C ILE A 440 -16.92 -32.17 -152.21
N ASP A 441 -17.77 -31.47 -152.95
CA ASP A 441 -18.46 -30.25 -152.50
C ASP A 441 -19.31 -30.52 -151.24
N LEU A 442 -20.05 -31.63 -151.20
CA LEU A 442 -20.85 -32.01 -150.04
C LEU A 442 -19.97 -32.21 -148.79
N PHE A 443 -18.91 -33.02 -148.89
CA PHE A 443 -18.06 -33.35 -147.73
C PHE A 443 -17.18 -32.17 -147.28
N PHE A 444 -16.56 -31.46 -148.22
CA PHE A 444 -15.54 -30.45 -147.89
C PHE A 444 -16.09 -29.04 -147.75
N ASP A 445 -17.16 -28.68 -148.47
CA ASP A 445 -17.77 -27.35 -148.35
C ASP A 445 -18.97 -27.36 -147.43
N VAL A 446 -19.97 -28.18 -147.69
CA VAL A 446 -21.24 -28.12 -146.93
C VAL A 446 -21.08 -28.75 -145.54
N GLU A 447 -20.57 -29.97 -145.46
CA GLU A 447 -20.50 -30.72 -144.19
C GLU A 447 -19.43 -30.15 -143.24
N LYS A 448 -18.28 -29.73 -143.76
CA LYS A 448 -17.25 -29.03 -142.97
C LYS A 448 -17.78 -27.72 -142.39
N LYS A 449 -18.50 -26.90 -143.18
CA LYS A 449 -19.12 -25.66 -142.68
C LYS A 449 -20.21 -25.96 -141.66
N LEU A 450 -21.05 -26.96 -141.89
CA LEU A 450 -22.09 -27.38 -140.97
C LEU A 450 -21.49 -27.83 -139.62
N GLN A 451 -20.47 -28.68 -139.63
CA GLN A 451 -19.77 -29.11 -138.42
C GLN A 451 -19.13 -27.93 -137.67
N SER A 452 -18.56 -26.96 -138.39
CA SER A 452 -18.02 -25.74 -137.78
C SER A 452 -19.09 -24.90 -137.09
N VAL A 453 -20.26 -24.75 -137.72
CA VAL A 453 -21.40 -24.00 -137.16
C VAL A 453 -22.00 -24.73 -135.95
N VAL A 454 -22.19 -26.05 -136.03
CA VAL A 454 -22.68 -26.87 -134.91
C VAL A 454 -21.72 -26.80 -133.71
N LYS A 455 -20.40 -26.91 -133.95
CA LYS A 455 -19.38 -26.69 -132.89
C LYS A 455 -19.46 -25.28 -132.30
N GLY A 456 -19.74 -24.27 -133.11
CA GLY A 456 -19.94 -22.90 -132.64
C GLY A 456 -21.15 -22.75 -131.72
N ILE A 457 -22.29 -23.34 -132.08
CA ILE A 457 -23.51 -23.35 -131.25
C ILE A 457 -23.28 -24.12 -129.96
N HIS A 458 -22.67 -25.31 -130.03
CA HIS A 458 -22.38 -26.12 -128.84
C HIS A 458 -21.42 -25.43 -127.88
N ARG A 459 -20.43 -24.68 -128.37
CA ARG A 459 -19.54 -23.88 -127.51
C ARG A 459 -20.32 -22.82 -126.75
N ILE A 460 -21.14 -22.03 -127.45
CA ILE A 460 -21.97 -20.99 -126.82
C ILE A 460 -22.93 -21.60 -125.79
N GLN A 461 -23.60 -22.71 -126.12
CA GLN A 461 -24.50 -23.41 -125.19
C GLN A 461 -23.74 -23.99 -123.98
N SER A 462 -22.57 -24.59 -124.19
CA SER A 462 -21.73 -25.10 -123.10
C SER A 462 -21.28 -23.97 -122.17
N ASP A 463 -20.87 -22.82 -122.73
CA ASP A 463 -20.44 -21.66 -121.95
C ASP A 463 -21.63 -21.06 -121.16
N GLU A 464 -22.83 -21.01 -121.75
CA GLU A 464 -24.09 -20.59 -121.09
C GLU A 464 -24.47 -21.53 -119.94
N ASP A 465 -24.46 -22.84 -120.19
CA ASP A 465 -24.81 -23.87 -119.20
C ASP A 465 -23.78 -23.92 -118.06
N GLU A 466 -22.50 -23.77 -118.36
CA GLU A 466 -21.43 -23.67 -117.35
C GLU A 466 -21.59 -22.41 -116.49
N ALA A 467 -21.80 -21.24 -117.11
CA ALA A 467 -22.03 -20.00 -116.39
C ALA A 467 -23.28 -20.07 -115.49
N LYS A 468 -24.36 -20.69 -115.98
CA LYS A 468 -25.60 -20.90 -115.21
C LYS A 468 -25.40 -21.87 -114.04
N ALA A 469 -24.75 -23.01 -114.28
CA ALA A 469 -24.45 -23.99 -113.24
C ALA A 469 -23.55 -23.40 -112.15
N CYS A 470 -22.53 -22.61 -112.54
CA CYS A 470 -21.69 -21.86 -111.62
C CYS A 470 -22.50 -20.83 -110.83
N LEU A 471 -23.40 -20.07 -111.48
CA LEU A 471 -24.27 -19.10 -110.80
C LEU A 471 -25.16 -19.75 -109.75
N GLU A 472 -25.86 -20.84 -110.09
CA GLU A 472 -26.70 -21.58 -109.15
C GLU A 472 -25.88 -22.18 -108.00
N HIS A 473 -24.69 -22.71 -108.30
CA HIS A 473 -23.74 -23.20 -107.29
C HIS A 473 -23.37 -22.11 -106.28
N TRP A 474 -22.91 -20.95 -106.76
CA TRP A 474 -22.49 -19.85 -105.89
C TRP A 474 -23.67 -19.22 -105.14
N SER A 475 -24.86 -19.15 -105.75
CA SER A 475 -26.09 -18.68 -105.07
C SER A 475 -26.46 -19.60 -103.91
N THR A 476 -26.48 -20.91 -104.15
CA THR A 476 -26.79 -21.91 -103.12
C THR A 476 -25.79 -21.84 -101.97
N TRP A 477 -24.49 -21.74 -102.27
CA TRP A 477 -23.45 -21.61 -101.25
C TRP A 477 -23.54 -20.30 -100.46
N GLN A 478 -23.88 -19.20 -101.13
CA GLN A 478 -24.11 -17.92 -100.46
C GLN A 478 -25.26 -18.00 -99.46
N GLU A 479 -26.38 -18.62 -99.83
CA GLU A 479 -27.54 -18.82 -98.96
C GLU A 479 -27.21 -19.73 -97.76
N VAL A 480 -26.54 -20.87 -98.01
CA VAL A 480 -26.12 -21.80 -96.95
C VAL A 480 -25.21 -21.12 -95.92
N GLU A 481 -24.24 -20.30 -96.37
CA GLU A 481 -23.36 -19.56 -95.46
C GLU A 481 -24.07 -18.43 -94.72
N LEU A 482 -24.99 -17.72 -95.39
CA LEU A 482 -25.84 -16.70 -94.75
C LEU A 482 -26.70 -17.30 -93.63
N ASP A 483 -27.35 -18.43 -93.90
CA ASP A 483 -28.15 -19.13 -92.92
C ASP A 483 -27.30 -19.74 -91.82
N GLY A 484 -26.11 -20.24 -92.15
CA GLY A 484 -25.10 -20.67 -91.19
C GLY A 484 -24.68 -19.54 -90.24
N LEU A 485 -24.44 -18.33 -90.73
CA LEU A 485 -24.13 -17.15 -89.93
C LEU A 485 -25.31 -16.76 -89.03
N ARG A 486 -26.53 -16.70 -89.58
CA ARG A 486 -27.75 -16.39 -88.81
C ARG A 486 -28.01 -17.42 -87.70
N HIS A 487 -27.80 -18.70 -87.98
CA HIS A 487 -27.95 -19.75 -86.99
C HIS A 487 -26.91 -19.62 -85.88
N TYR A 488 -25.64 -19.38 -86.23
CA TYR A 488 -24.57 -19.17 -85.26
C TYR A 488 -24.82 -17.96 -84.35
N GLN A 489 -25.30 -16.85 -84.92
CA GLN A 489 -25.66 -15.65 -84.16
C GLN A 489 -26.86 -15.86 -83.22
N ARG A 490 -27.87 -16.64 -83.65
CA ARG A 490 -28.99 -17.05 -82.79
C ARG A 490 -28.53 -17.90 -81.61
N GLN A 491 -27.71 -18.93 -81.86
CA GLN A 491 -27.15 -19.77 -80.80
C GLN A 491 -26.36 -18.93 -79.78
N HIS A 492 -25.52 -18.00 -80.25
CA HIS A 492 -24.79 -17.11 -79.36
C HIS A 492 -25.72 -16.21 -78.52
N ASN A 493 -26.77 -15.66 -79.12
CA ASN A 493 -27.75 -14.82 -78.40
C ASN A 493 -28.51 -15.63 -77.35
N GLU A 494 -28.97 -16.84 -77.68
CA GLU A 494 -29.64 -17.75 -76.74
C GLU A 494 -28.72 -18.09 -75.55
N GLU A 495 -27.46 -18.43 -75.82
CA GLU A 495 -26.47 -18.67 -74.76
C GLU A 495 -26.24 -17.43 -73.87
N PHE A 496 -26.21 -16.24 -74.47
CA PHE A 496 -26.02 -14.99 -73.74
C PHE A 496 -27.22 -14.70 -72.83
N GLU A 497 -28.45 -14.83 -73.36
CA GLU A 497 -29.68 -14.68 -72.60
C GLU A 497 -29.77 -15.67 -71.45
N GLU A 498 -29.43 -16.95 -71.68
CA GLU A 498 -29.39 -17.95 -70.61
C GLU A 498 -28.40 -17.55 -69.50
N LYS A 499 -27.21 -17.07 -69.87
CA LYS A 499 -26.20 -16.62 -68.91
C LYS A 499 -26.70 -15.39 -68.13
N GLU A 500 -27.38 -14.44 -68.77
CA GLU A 500 -27.99 -13.30 -68.09
C GLU A 500 -29.15 -13.70 -67.17
N LYS A 501 -30.03 -14.59 -67.61
CA LYS A 501 -31.11 -15.14 -66.77
C LYS A 501 -30.53 -15.82 -65.53
N ARG A 502 -29.49 -16.66 -65.68
CA ARG A 502 -28.77 -17.28 -64.55
C ARG A 502 -28.16 -16.23 -63.62
N ARG A 503 -27.54 -15.18 -64.16
CA ARG A 503 -26.99 -14.06 -63.35
C ARG A 503 -28.09 -13.31 -62.61
N SER A 504 -29.23 -13.05 -63.25
CA SER A 504 -30.39 -12.39 -62.63
C SER A 504 -30.92 -13.22 -61.46
N ILE A 505 -31.15 -14.52 -61.66
CA ILE A 505 -31.58 -15.45 -60.61
C ILE A 505 -30.58 -15.49 -59.45
N ILE A 506 -29.27 -15.53 -59.74
CA ILE A 506 -28.23 -15.52 -58.68
C ILE A 506 -28.22 -14.18 -57.94
N ASN A 507 -28.34 -13.05 -58.65
CA ASN A 507 -28.40 -11.72 -58.03
C ASN A 507 -29.64 -11.56 -57.16
N GLU A 508 -30.80 -12.05 -57.60
CA GLU A 508 -31.99 -12.13 -56.77
C GLU A 508 -31.75 -13.02 -55.57
N LYS A 509 -31.26 -14.26 -55.74
CA LYS A 509 -30.92 -15.14 -54.62
C LYS A 509 -29.94 -14.50 -53.64
N MET A 510 -28.95 -13.73 -54.11
CA MET A 510 -28.02 -12.97 -53.27
C MET A 510 -28.70 -11.80 -52.54
N ARG A 511 -29.66 -11.11 -53.17
CA ARG A 511 -30.48 -10.06 -52.54
C ARG A 511 -31.41 -10.64 -51.46
N TRP A 512 -31.99 -11.81 -51.73
CA TRP A 512 -32.91 -12.51 -50.83
C TRP A 512 -32.19 -13.42 -49.81
N ALA A 513 -30.90 -13.68 -49.99
CA ALA A 513 -30.08 -14.43 -49.03
C ALA A 513 -29.96 -13.62 -47.74
N VAL A 514 -30.81 -13.97 -46.77
CA VAL A 514 -30.81 -13.44 -45.40
C VAL A 514 -29.40 -13.63 -44.81
N GLN A 515 -28.66 -12.54 -44.63
CA GLN A 515 -27.25 -12.54 -44.20
C GLN A 515 -27.03 -13.00 -42.75
N PHE A 516 -28.08 -13.41 -42.02
CA PHE A 516 -28.02 -13.67 -40.59
C PHE A 516 -28.65 -15.02 -40.25
N PHE A 517 -27.81 -16.05 -40.31
CA PHE A 517 -28.10 -17.34 -39.69
C PHE A 517 -27.48 -17.36 -38.29
N VAL A 518 -28.28 -17.66 -37.27
CA VAL A 518 -27.73 -18.13 -35.99
C VAL A 518 -27.03 -19.48 -36.20
N PRO A 519 -26.13 -19.93 -35.30
CA PRO A 519 -25.51 -21.25 -35.38
C PRO A 519 -26.51 -22.43 -35.49
N SER A 520 -27.79 -22.20 -35.21
CA SER A 520 -28.90 -23.15 -35.38
C SER A 520 -29.51 -23.18 -36.80
N GLY A 521 -29.02 -22.40 -37.76
CA GLY A 521 -29.51 -22.34 -39.13
C GLY A 521 -30.86 -21.63 -39.32
N LYS A 522 -31.47 -21.11 -38.25
CA LYS A 522 -32.71 -20.33 -38.34
C LYS A 522 -32.42 -18.86 -38.67
N PRO A 523 -33.27 -18.18 -39.48
CA PRO A 523 -33.13 -16.75 -39.71
C PRO A 523 -33.26 -15.98 -38.39
N ASP A 524 -32.25 -15.18 -38.04
CA ASP A 524 -32.23 -14.43 -36.79
C ASP A 524 -33.20 -13.23 -36.85
N LYS A 525 -34.45 -13.45 -36.40
CA LYS A 525 -35.51 -12.43 -36.36
C LYS A 525 -35.23 -11.27 -35.38
N ARG A 526 -34.17 -11.34 -34.55
CA ARG A 526 -33.90 -10.36 -33.49
C ARG A 526 -33.01 -9.20 -33.92
N ARG A 527 -32.35 -9.28 -35.08
CA ARG A 527 -31.67 -8.13 -35.69
C ARG A 527 -32.59 -7.53 -36.75
N PRO A 528 -33.04 -6.27 -36.57
CA PRO A 528 -33.79 -5.58 -37.61
C PRO A 528 -32.95 -5.57 -38.89
N MET A 529 -33.61 -5.91 -40.00
CA MET A 529 -33.07 -5.66 -41.34
C MET A 529 -32.56 -4.22 -41.41
N ALA A 530 -31.39 -4.06 -42.05
CA ALA A 530 -30.72 -2.81 -42.36
C ALA A 530 -31.53 -1.56 -42.03
N CYS A 531 -31.08 -0.82 -41.01
CA CYS A 531 -31.60 0.49 -40.68
C CYS A 531 -31.72 1.31 -41.97
N ARG A 532 -32.96 1.65 -42.36
CA ARG A 532 -33.20 2.85 -43.16
C ARG A 532 -32.56 4.00 -42.38
N ALA A 533 -31.79 4.83 -43.07
CA ALA A 533 -30.88 5.82 -42.51
C ALA A 533 -31.52 6.93 -41.64
N ASN A 534 -32.81 6.84 -41.28
CA ASN A 534 -33.56 7.96 -40.68
C ASN A 534 -34.07 7.75 -39.25
N ASP A 535 -33.87 6.59 -38.61
CA ASP A 535 -34.33 6.41 -37.21
C ASP A 535 -33.20 6.62 -36.19
N CYS A 536 -32.76 7.87 -36.07
CA CYS A 536 -31.89 8.38 -35.01
C CYS A 536 -32.61 8.44 -33.65
N ARG A 537 -32.90 7.29 -33.05
CA ARG A 537 -33.20 7.16 -31.59
C ARG A 537 -32.28 6.15 -30.88
N SER A 538 -31.07 5.97 -31.39
CA SER A 538 -30.07 5.03 -30.85
C SER A 538 -29.40 5.51 -29.56
N PHE A 539 -29.36 6.83 -29.31
CA PHE A 539 -28.63 7.40 -28.18
C PHE A 539 -29.29 7.09 -26.83
N GLU A 540 -30.61 7.29 -26.69
CA GLU A 540 -31.32 7.01 -25.41
C GLU A 540 -31.31 5.51 -25.05
N ARG A 541 -31.35 4.62 -26.05
CA ARG A 541 -31.37 3.18 -25.81
C ARG A 541 -29.98 2.66 -25.43
N ALA A 542 -28.93 3.20 -26.04
CA ALA A 542 -27.56 2.92 -25.66
C ALA A 542 -27.26 3.46 -24.25
N GLN A 543 -27.75 4.66 -23.92
CA GLN A 543 -27.58 5.26 -22.60
C GLN A 543 -28.26 4.41 -21.51
N LYS A 544 -29.52 3.99 -21.71
CA LYS A 544 -30.23 3.11 -20.76
C LYS A 544 -29.54 1.76 -20.56
N LEU A 545 -28.92 1.20 -21.60
CA LEU A 545 -28.14 -0.05 -21.50
C LEU A 545 -26.81 0.14 -20.76
N VAL A 546 -26.14 1.27 -20.99
CA VAL A 546 -24.91 1.63 -20.28
C VAL A 546 -25.20 1.89 -18.79
N ASP A 547 -26.32 2.54 -18.47
CA ASP A 547 -26.67 2.84 -17.08
C ASP A 547 -27.13 1.57 -16.34
N ALA A 548 -27.91 0.69 -16.98
CA ALA A 548 -28.28 -0.60 -16.40
C ALA A 548 -27.07 -1.53 -16.19
N THR A 549 -26.08 -1.51 -17.09
CA THR A 549 -24.86 -2.31 -16.93
C THR A 549 -23.92 -1.73 -15.88
N LYS A 550 -23.91 -0.40 -15.68
CA LYS A 550 -23.20 0.25 -14.58
C LYS A 550 -23.77 -0.13 -13.22
N GLU A 551 -25.09 -0.12 -13.04
CA GLU A 551 -25.70 -0.54 -11.77
C GLU A 551 -25.35 -1.99 -11.42
N VAL A 552 -25.50 -2.92 -12.38
CA VAL A 552 -25.17 -4.33 -12.17
C VAL A 552 -23.67 -4.55 -11.88
N THR A 553 -22.79 -3.75 -12.49
CA THR A 553 -21.34 -3.84 -12.19
C THR A 553 -20.97 -3.23 -10.84
N ILE A 554 -21.66 -2.17 -10.40
CA ILE A 554 -21.48 -1.58 -9.07
C ILE A 554 -21.93 -2.58 -7.99
N ASP A 555 -23.09 -3.21 -8.15
CA ASP A 555 -23.60 -4.21 -7.22
C ASP A 555 -22.69 -5.45 -7.16
N TYR A 556 -22.20 -5.91 -8.31
CA TYR A 556 -21.24 -7.01 -8.37
C TYR A 556 -19.91 -6.65 -7.69
N GLN A 557 -19.40 -5.43 -7.92
CA GLN A 557 -18.18 -4.97 -7.26
C GLN A 557 -18.36 -4.79 -5.75
N ALA A 558 -19.50 -4.28 -5.30
CA ALA A 558 -19.83 -4.15 -3.88
C ALA A 558 -19.92 -5.53 -3.20
N ALA A 559 -20.61 -6.49 -3.82
CA ALA A 559 -20.70 -7.87 -3.32
C ALA A 559 -19.32 -8.56 -3.30
N THR A 560 -18.52 -8.38 -4.35
CA THR A 560 -17.18 -8.99 -4.45
C THR A 560 -16.20 -8.35 -3.47
N HIS A 561 -16.30 -7.04 -3.24
CA HIS A 561 -15.51 -6.32 -2.24
C HIS A 561 -15.87 -6.80 -0.83
N LEU A 562 -17.16 -6.86 -0.47
CA LEU A 562 -17.64 -7.37 0.82
C LEU A 562 -17.16 -8.80 1.09
N VAL A 563 -17.34 -9.71 0.12
CA VAL A 563 -16.87 -11.09 0.22
C VAL A 563 -15.34 -11.13 0.41
N ASN A 564 -14.57 -10.36 -0.34
CA ASN A 564 -13.11 -10.38 -0.20
C ASN A 564 -12.59 -9.72 1.08
N THR A 565 -13.27 -8.70 1.60
CA THR A 565 -12.92 -8.09 2.90
C THR A 565 -13.27 -8.99 4.08
N PHE A 566 -14.38 -9.73 4.03
CA PHE A 566 -14.83 -10.56 5.16
C PHE A 566 -14.31 -12.00 5.12
N ARG A 567 -13.94 -12.54 3.95
CA ARG A 567 -13.45 -13.92 3.80
C ARG A 567 -12.22 -14.25 4.66
N PRO A 568 -11.22 -13.38 4.86
CA PRO A 568 -10.12 -13.66 5.78
C PRO A 568 -10.58 -13.79 7.24
N PHE A 569 -11.56 -12.99 7.67
CA PHE A 569 -12.13 -13.06 9.02
C PHE A 569 -12.98 -14.31 9.19
N GLN A 570 -13.76 -14.68 8.18
CA GLN A 570 -14.56 -15.90 8.20
C GLN A 570 -13.69 -17.15 8.23
N ILE A 571 -12.61 -17.21 7.43
CA ILE A 571 -11.61 -18.29 7.51
C ILE A 571 -10.96 -18.35 8.89
N MET A 572 -10.65 -17.20 9.52
CA MET A 572 -10.10 -17.16 10.87
C MET A 572 -11.13 -17.65 11.92
N PHE A 573 -12.38 -17.22 11.81
CA PHE A 573 -13.47 -17.59 12.71
C PHE A 573 -13.83 -19.08 12.58
N ASP A 574 -13.95 -19.58 11.37
CA ASP A 574 -14.16 -21.00 11.07
C ASP A 574 -12.98 -21.84 11.58
N ARG A 575 -11.74 -21.34 11.49
CA ARG A 575 -10.56 -22.01 12.03
C ARG A 575 -10.53 -22.04 13.56
N ILE A 576 -11.07 -21.00 14.21
CA ILE A 576 -11.22 -20.95 15.67
C ILE A 576 -12.32 -21.90 16.12
N ASN A 577 -13.43 -21.98 15.39
CA ASN A 577 -14.53 -22.90 15.70
C ASN A 577 -14.23 -24.36 15.31
N SER A 578 -13.37 -24.58 14.31
CA SER A 578 -12.88 -25.92 13.93
C SER A 578 -11.73 -26.42 14.81
N LEU A 579 -11.18 -25.56 15.70
CA LEU A 579 -10.31 -26.02 16.77
C LEU A 579 -11.19 -26.69 17.82
N ASP A 580 -11.49 -27.95 17.54
CA ASP A 580 -12.21 -28.85 18.42
C ASP A 580 -11.64 -28.76 19.84
N ALA A 581 -12.52 -28.66 20.85
CA ALA A 581 -12.17 -28.42 22.25
C ALA A 581 -11.21 -29.49 22.85
N ASN A 582 -11.00 -30.57 22.10
CA ASN A 582 -10.07 -31.65 22.38
C ASN A 582 -8.59 -31.27 22.17
N TYR A 583 -8.26 -30.22 21.40
CA TYR A 583 -6.86 -29.83 21.15
C TYR A 583 -6.16 -29.24 22.40
N PHE A 584 -6.92 -28.71 23.36
CA PHE A 584 -6.37 -28.20 24.62
C PHE A 584 -6.21 -29.29 25.71
N LYS A 585 -6.84 -30.46 25.58
CA LYS A 585 -6.65 -31.59 26.50
C LYS A 585 -5.44 -32.48 26.16
N ALA A 586 -4.95 -32.45 24.92
CA ALA A 586 -3.87 -33.33 24.48
C ALA A 586 -2.45 -32.83 24.80
N LYS A 587 -2.30 -31.65 25.42
CA LYS A 587 -0.98 -31.03 25.66
C LYS A 587 -0.43 -31.18 27.09
N GLU A 588 -1.17 -31.83 27.98
CA GLU A 588 -0.75 -32.08 29.37
C GLU A 588 -0.13 -33.48 29.59
N GLN A 589 -0.04 -34.32 28.54
CA GLN A 589 0.45 -35.71 28.64
C GLN A 589 1.65 -36.07 27.74
N ARG A 590 2.40 -35.10 27.21
CA ARG A 590 3.61 -35.38 26.43
C ARG A 590 4.84 -34.59 26.91
N SER A 591 5.13 -34.72 28.19
CA SER A 591 6.51 -34.67 28.69
C SER A 591 6.84 -36.08 29.15
N ASP A 592 7.42 -36.87 28.26
CA ASP A 592 8.31 -38.00 28.53
C ASP A 592 8.30 -38.91 27.31
N ASN A 593 9.41 -38.83 26.55
CA ASN A 593 10.03 -39.87 25.72
C ASN A 593 10.68 -39.22 24.50
N ALA A 594 11.96 -38.91 24.69
CA ALA A 594 12.93 -38.63 23.65
C ALA A 594 13.53 -39.94 23.16
N VAL A 595 13.40 -40.29 21.88
CA VAL A 595 14.32 -41.23 21.20
C VAL A 595 14.41 -40.91 19.69
N LYS A 596 15.62 -40.52 19.26
CA LYS A 596 16.40 -40.82 18.04
C LYS A 596 15.69 -40.91 16.65
N THR A 597 16.13 -40.02 15.74
CA THR A 597 16.60 -40.16 14.31
C THR A 597 16.28 -41.44 13.49
N PRO A 598 16.33 -41.46 12.12
CA PRO A 598 16.77 -40.42 11.14
C PRO A 598 15.87 -40.25 9.88
N HIS A 599 16.28 -39.32 9.00
CA HIS A 599 15.81 -39.07 7.63
C HIS A 599 15.64 -40.31 6.72
N PRO A 600 14.75 -40.20 5.72
CA PRO A 600 15.15 -40.62 4.37
C PRO A 600 14.85 -39.57 3.27
N LEU A 601 15.66 -39.69 2.22
CA LEU A 601 15.72 -38.95 0.96
C LEU A 601 14.50 -39.18 0.04
N PRO A 602 14.35 -38.37 -1.04
CA PRO A 602 13.11 -38.29 -1.81
C PRO A 602 13.00 -39.43 -2.84
N VAL A 603 11.84 -40.09 -2.85
CA VAL A 603 11.50 -41.13 -3.82
C VAL A 603 10.97 -40.50 -5.12
N ARG A 604 11.50 -41.08 -6.20
CA ARG A 604 11.31 -40.78 -7.62
C ARG A 604 9.95 -41.27 -8.12
N CYS A 605 9.42 -40.50 -9.06
CA CYS A 605 8.31 -40.71 -10.00
C CYS A 605 7.68 -42.11 -10.12
N THR A 606 6.35 -42.16 -10.10
CA THR A 606 5.55 -43.00 -11.02
C THR A 606 4.37 -42.19 -11.54
N GLY A 607 4.26 -42.15 -12.87
CA GLY A 607 3.13 -41.53 -13.56
C GLY A 607 1.90 -42.44 -13.49
N GLN A 608 0.74 -41.82 -13.32
CA GLN A 608 -0.52 -42.39 -13.76
C GLN A 608 -1.25 -41.32 -14.56
N GLY A 609 -1.30 -41.55 -15.88
CA GLY A 609 -2.18 -40.84 -16.77
C GLY A 609 -3.62 -41.20 -16.43
N THR A 610 -4.42 -40.18 -16.11
CA THR A 610 -5.87 -40.25 -16.24
C THR A 610 -6.28 -39.19 -17.24
N SER A 611 -6.56 -39.67 -18.45
CA SER A 611 -7.30 -38.95 -19.48
C SER A 611 -8.66 -38.55 -18.90
N ARG A 612 -8.79 -37.27 -18.52
CA ARG A 612 -10.10 -36.63 -18.33
C ARG A 612 -10.32 -35.66 -19.49
N ASN A 613 -10.99 -36.17 -20.53
CA ASN A 613 -11.71 -35.37 -21.50
C ASN A 613 -12.80 -34.56 -20.78
N HIS A 614 -12.42 -33.39 -20.25
CA HIS A 614 -13.38 -32.34 -19.99
C HIS A 614 -13.48 -31.48 -21.25
N GLN A 615 -14.54 -31.72 -22.02
CA GLN A 615 -15.08 -30.74 -22.96
C GLN A 615 -15.28 -29.43 -22.20
N ARG A 616 -14.31 -28.53 -22.35
CA ARG A 616 -14.46 -27.14 -21.93
C ARG A 616 -15.47 -26.51 -22.87
N SER A 617 -16.70 -26.37 -22.41
CA SER A 617 -17.67 -25.47 -23.00
C SER A 617 -17.04 -24.07 -23.07
N LEU A 618 -16.80 -23.62 -24.30
CA LEU A 618 -16.37 -22.27 -24.59
C LEU A 618 -17.44 -21.30 -24.09
N PRO A 619 -17.09 -20.25 -23.33
CA PRO A 619 -18.01 -19.14 -23.12
C PRO A 619 -18.20 -18.43 -24.47
N ASN A 620 -19.37 -18.64 -25.07
CA ASN A 620 -19.76 -18.21 -26.41
C ASN A 620 -20.01 -16.70 -26.59
N LYS A 621 -19.49 -15.83 -25.72
CA LYS A 621 -19.73 -14.39 -25.83
C LYS A 621 -18.47 -13.60 -25.49
N LEU A 622 -17.77 -13.15 -26.52
CA LEU A 622 -16.98 -11.93 -26.46
C LEU A 622 -17.98 -10.75 -26.45
N PRO A 623 -17.82 -9.74 -25.58
CA PRO A 623 -18.67 -8.56 -25.63
C PRO A 623 -18.34 -7.80 -26.91
N CYS A 624 -19.23 -7.84 -27.91
CA CYS A 624 -19.09 -7.07 -29.16
C CYS A 624 -18.93 -5.57 -28.88
N ASP A 625 -19.50 -5.09 -27.77
CA ASP A 625 -19.42 -3.72 -27.29
C ASP A 625 -17.97 -3.23 -27.09
N LEU A 626 -17.03 -4.14 -26.78
CA LEU A 626 -15.61 -3.83 -26.62
C LEU A 626 -14.88 -3.71 -27.96
N LEU A 627 -15.37 -4.40 -29.00
CA LEU A 627 -14.84 -4.32 -30.37
C LEU A 627 -15.41 -3.11 -31.13
N GLU A 628 -16.64 -2.69 -30.84
CA GLU A 628 -17.20 -1.43 -31.34
C GLU A 628 -16.50 -0.22 -30.71
N LYS A 629 -16.31 -0.20 -29.38
CA LYS A 629 -15.52 0.85 -28.72
C LYS A 629 -14.10 0.99 -29.28
N LEU A 630 -13.41 -0.13 -29.52
CA LEU A 630 -12.07 -0.10 -30.12
C LEU A 630 -12.06 0.29 -31.61
N ARG A 631 -13.19 0.13 -32.33
CA ARG A 631 -13.34 0.64 -33.71
C ARG A 631 -13.59 2.14 -33.73
N ASP A 632 -14.38 2.63 -32.80
CA ASP A 632 -14.69 4.06 -32.68
C ASP A 632 -13.45 4.85 -32.20
N GLU A 633 -12.71 4.32 -31.21
CA GLU A 633 -11.41 4.87 -30.79
C GLU A 633 -10.40 4.90 -31.95
N ARG A 634 -10.41 3.87 -32.82
CA ARG A 634 -9.52 3.84 -34.00
C ARG A 634 -9.92 4.87 -35.06
N LYS A 635 -11.23 5.11 -35.25
CA LYS A 635 -11.74 6.15 -36.15
C LYS A 635 -11.38 7.54 -35.66
N ASP A 636 -11.52 7.80 -34.36
CA ASP A 636 -11.13 9.08 -33.72
C ASP A 636 -9.63 9.35 -33.79
N ILE A 637 -8.80 8.31 -33.74
CA ILE A 637 -7.35 8.46 -33.95
C ILE A 637 -7.08 8.78 -35.41
N THR A 638 -7.69 8.08 -36.38
CA THR A 638 -7.47 8.39 -37.80
C THR A 638 -7.95 9.79 -38.21
N THR A 639 -9.06 10.30 -37.65
CA THR A 639 -9.55 11.66 -37.94
C THR A 639 -8.70 12.75 -37.27
N LYS A 640 -8.05 12.47 -36.14
CA LYS A 640 -7.12 13.40 -35.48
C LYS A 640 -5.76 13.52 -36.18
N PHE A 641 -5.39 12.54 -37.00
CA PHE A 641 -4.09 12.48 -37.69
C PHE A 641 -4.19 12.59 -39.22
N GLU A 642 -5.38 12.87 -39.77
CA GLU A 642 -5.50 13.27 -41.17
C GLU A 642 -4.90 14.68 -41.33
N PRO A 643 -3.83 14.87 -42.12
CA PRO A 643 -3.29 16.19 -42.38
C PRO A 643 -4.34 16.98 -43.15
N GLN A 644 -4.71 18.15 -42.62
CA GLN A 644 -5.52 19.12 -43.35
C GLN A 644 -4.74 19.53 -44.61
N SER A 645 -5.10 18.93 -45.73
CA SER A 645 -4.63 19.28 -47.05
C SER A 645 -5.07 20.72 -47.35
N ARG A 646 -4.10 21.63 -47.35
CA ARG A 646 -4.13 22.88 -48.11
C ARG A 646 -3.58 22.63 -49.50
#